data_AF-A0A1V4M628-F1
#
_entry.id   AF-A0A1V4M628-F1
#
_cell.length_a   1.000
_cell.length_b   1.000
_cell.length_c   1.000
_cell.angle_alpha   90.00
_cell.angle_beta   90.00
_cell.angle_gamma   90.00
#
_symmetry.space_group_name_H-M   'P 1'
#
loop_
_entity.id
_entity.type
_entity.pdbx_description
1 polymer ?
#
loop_
_entity_poly.entity_id
_entity_poly.type
_entity_poly.pdbx_seq_one_letter_code
_entity_poly.pdbx_strand_id
1 'polypeptide(L)'
;MTSAGETSRKITLTINGKSITVTEGTYLLQAILKAGFTVPTLCQHKDLTPEGTCRLCICEVESGGKKEIVTSCNYPVRETIVVTTDSDKLKKHRRILAEMYLGRWPNVEAVQQVAKICGITDGSRFRSELTDENPKACILCGHCVRACDEFVLQKIIGYAGRGIKRHVTMPFNEVDPHCIGCTSCAHVCPTGAIQIVDDLNNPVNPDLIRRHGMKVNAEMARLDEDQNRMREVGTANIVEVMDAYDLLPVHNFKYGRHPDTSKISSNVMKERYFTQGASDACWLGCSMACCKAVDGFILKTGPYKGEKVIVDGPEYETAAGGANMGCFDLDFIVEYNFYCDTYGIDTISFATTMAFVMEAFEAGIINTEHTGGKKLVFGASEEVLACLHEVAAGEGFGVEIGQGVRRLKEKWIKEYGADPGFLQDIGMEVKGLEFSEYVTKETLAQQAGYAMAIKGPQHDESWLIFIDLVNNQIPSFEDKAEALYYFPLFRTWFGLLGLCKIVWNDIAPDDNSKYPPQEAAKIPEHVENYWKYFEGMTGEKLDEGKMLRQSERVFNLQRVMSYYLGYGRRKDDIPPLRAIGPVTEEEYLSRQERYDKQMKDQIGVDPEGKSIKEKLAILREFRYREYNRVLDAAYRRRGWSKEGIPTSDKLKELGIDLPEVLAMLEGTGSRKL
;
A
#
# COMPACT_ATOMS: atom_id res chain seq x y z
N MET A 1 14.74 -6.04 5.96
CA MET A 1 15.65 -7.20 5.94
C MET A 1 15.71 -7.83 7.33
N THR A 2 14.80 -8.75 7.65
CA THR A 2 15.29 -10.01 8.22
C THR A 2 15.93 -10.77 7.07
N SER A 3 17.06 -11.40 7.34
CA SER A 3 17.91 -12.09 6.38
C SER A 3 17.12 -12.90 5.35
N ALA A 4 17.42 -12.64 4.07
CA ALA A 4 17.14 -13.60 3.02
C ALA A 4 17.77 -14.96 3.38
N GLY A 5 16.96 -16.01 3.46
CA GLY A 5 17.42 -17.38 3.26
C GLY A 5 17.75 -18.24 4.50
N GLU A 6 17.10 -18.07 5.65
CA GLU A 6 17.05 -19.19 6.59
C GLU A 6 16.06 -20.23 6.06
N THR A 7 16.59 -21.34 5.56
CA THR A 7 15.82 -22.55 5.28
C THR A 7 15.17 -22.98 6.59
N SER A 8 13.91 -22.61 6.77
CA SER A 8 13.20 -22.80 8.02
C SER A 8 13.20 -24.29 8.40
N ARG A 9 13.83 -24.59 9.54
CA ARG A 9 14.10 -25.96 9.98
C ARG A 9 12.78 -26.71 10.12
N LYS A 10 12.65 -27.82 9.40
CA LYS A 10 11.46 -28.69 9.50
C LYS A 10 11.63 -29.69 10.64
N ILE A 11 10.61 -29.79 11.48
CA ILE A 11 10.56 -30.69 12.62
C ILE A 11 9.44 -31.70 12.40
N THR A 12 9.75 -32.99 12.55
CA THR A 12 8.76 -34.06 12.56
C THR A 12 8.36 -34.37 13.99
N LEU A 13 7.04 -34.46 14.21
CA LEU A 13 6.41 -34.80 15.48
C LEU A 13 5.36 -35.89 15.26
N THR A 14 5.06 -36.64 16.31
CA THR A 14 4.06 -37.72 16.28
C THR A 14 2.86 -37.36 17.15
N ILE A 15 1.70 -37.14 16.57
CA ILE A 15 0.46 -36.77 17.27
C ILE A 15 -0.50 -37.96 17.21
N ASN A 16 -0.84 -38.54 18.36
CA ASN A 16 -1.69 -39.75 18.47
C ASN A 16 -1.26 -40.87 17.49
N GLY A 17 0.04 -41.09 17.35
CA GLY A 17 0.61 -42.09 16.44
C GLY A 17 0.73 -41.65 14.97
N LYS A 18 0.21 -40.47 14.58
CA LYS A 18 0.35 -39.91 13.23
C LYS A 18 1.54 -38.96 13.15
N SER A 19 2.46 -39.22 12.22
CA SER A 19 3.63 -38.36 12.00
C SER A 19 3.28 -37.18 11.10
N ILE A 20 3.70 -35.98 11.49
CA ILE A 20 3.51 -34.74 10.74
C ILE A 20 4.78 -33.89 10.80
N THR A 21 5.05 -33.16 9.72
CA THR A 21 6.17 -32.23 9.63
C THR A 21 5.66 -30.79 9.59
N VAL A 22 6.20 -29.96 10.47
CA VAL A 22 5.91 -28.53 10.58
C VAL A 22 7.21 -27.72 10.61
N THR A 23 7.09 -26.43 10.41
CA THR A 23 8.22 -25.50 10.56
C THR A 23 8.50 -25.27 12.05
N GLU A 24 9.77 -25.20 12.43
CA GLU A 24 10.17 -24.82 13.79
C GLU A 24 9.46 -23.53 14.24
N GLY A 25 9.01 -23.48 15.49
CA GLY A 25 8.26 -22.36 16.05
C GLY A 25 6.74 -22.45 15.86
N THR A 26 6.22 -23.32 14.97
CA THR A 26 4.77 -23.55 14.82
C THR A 26 4.13 -23.90 16.17
N TYR A 27 3.02 -23.25 16.52
CA TYR A 27 2.28 -23.58 17.75
C TYR A 27 1.63 -24.97 17.63
N LEU A 28 1.74 -25.77 18.70
CA LEU A 28 1.29 -27.16 18.73
C LEU A 28 -0.19 -27.32 18.31
N LEU A 29 -1.07 -26.37 18.64
CA LEU A 29 -2.47 -26.41 18.22
C LEU A 29 -2.63 -26.42 16.70
N GLN A 30 -1.85 -25.61 15.98
CA GLN A 30 -1.89 -25.58 14.50
C GLN A 30 -1.41 -26.93 13.94
N ALA A 31 -0.38 -27.52 14.54
CA ALA A 31 0.11 -28.84 14.16
C ALA A 31 -0.93 -29.95 14.40
N ILE A 32 -1.66 -29.91 15.53
CA ILE A 32 -2.76 -30.83 15.86
C ILE A 32 -3.88 -30.73 14.82
N LEU A 33 -4.31 -29.51 14.49
CA LEU A 33 -5.35 -29.27 13.48
C LEU A 33 -4.91 -29.77 12.09
N LYS A 34 -3.67 -29.49 11.70
CA LYS A 34 -3.09 -29.98 10.42
C LYS A 34 -2.98 -31.51 10.38
N ALA A 35 -2.80 -32.17 11.52
CA ALA A 35 -2.84 -33.62 11.63
C ALA A 35 -4.25 -34.22 11.53
N GLY A 36 -5.30 -33.39 11.55
CA GLY A 36 -6.70 -33.81 11.49
C GLY A 36 -7.31 -34.13 12.85
N PHE A 37 -6.65 -33.73 13.95
CA PHE A 37 -7.17 -33.88 15.30
C PHE A 37 -7.72 -32.55 15.82
N THR A 38 -8.62 -32.62 16.80
CA THR A 38 -9.21 -31.43 17.43
C THR A 38 -9.05 -31.48 18.94
N VAL A 39 -8.93 -30.30 19.56
CA VAL A 39 -8.95 -30.13 21.01
C VAL A 39 -9.90 -28.98 21.36
N PRO A 40 -10.64 -29.05 22.48
CA PRO A 40 -11.60 -28.02 22.83
C PRO A 40 -10.91 -26.70 23.19
N THR A 41 -11.48 -25.59 22.77
CA THR A 41 -11.00 -24.23 23.04
C THR A 41 -12.16 -23.26 23.23
N LEU A 42 -12.00 -22.28 24.12
CA LEU A 42 -12.92 -21.14 24.27
C LEU A 42 -12.25 -19.79 24.00
N CYS A 43 -10.94 -19.68 24.21
CA CYS A 43 -10.16 -18.45 24.06
C CYS A 43 -9.30 -18.41 22.78
N GLN A 44 -9.45 -19.40 21.90
CA GLN A 44 -8.69 -19.44 20.66
C GLN A 44 -9.53 -18.85 19.52
N HIS A 45 -8.88 -18.03 18.72
CA HIS A 45 -9.39 -17.49 17.46
C HIS A 45 -8.27 -17.64 16.43
N LYS A 46 -8.60 -17.95 15.18
CA LYS A 46 -7.60 -18.20 14.11
C LYS A 46 -6.78 -16.94 13.77
N ASP A 47 -7.40 -15.77 13.94
CA ASP A 47 -6.83 -14.47 13.54
C ASP A 47 -6.26 -13.68 14.73
N LEU A 48 -6.20 -14.25 15.95
CA LEU A 48 -5.66 -13.54 17.14
C LEU A 48 -4.49 -14.31 17.75
N THR A 49 -3.54 -13.59 18.35
CA THR A 49 -2.39 -14.20 19.02
C THR A 49 -2.82 -15.12 20.17
N PRO A 50 -2.24 -16.32 20.36
CA PRO A 50 -2.69 -17.25 21.40
C PRO A 50 -2.39 -16.79 22.85
N GLU A 51 -3.41 -16.78 23.73
CA GLU A 51 -3.24 -16.36 25.14
C GLU A 51 -3.20 -17.55 26.14
N GLY A 52 -3.85 -18.67 25.81
CA GLY A 52 -3.90 -19.86 26.70
C GLY A 52 -4.82 -19.74 27.92
N THR A 53 -5.69 -18.72 27.98
CA THR A 53 -6.54 -18.43 29.15
C THR A 53 -7.51 -19.54 29.53
N CYS A 54 -8.15 -20.21 28.57
CA CYS A 54 -9.18 -21.22 28.87
C CYS A 54 -8.65 -22.57 29.35
N ARG A 55 -7.36 -22.88 29.11
CA ARG A 55 -6.69 -24.15 29.48
C ARG A 55 -7.35 -25.45 28.97
N LEU A 56 -8.33 -25.40 28.08
CA LEU A 56 -9.01 -26.60 27.56
C LEU A 56 -8.16 -27.38 26.53
N CYS A 57 -7.26 -26.68 25.82
CA CYS A 57 -6.37 -27.24 24.80
C CYS A 57 -5.17 -28.01 25.35
N ILE A 58 -5.23 -28.46 26.61
CA ILE A 58 -4.14 -29.21 27.23
C ILE A 58 -3.83 -30.49 26.47
N CYS A 59 -2.54 -30.78 26.27
CA CYS A 59 -2.03 -31.99 25.62
C CYS A 59 -0.88 -32.56 26.46
N GLU A 60 -0.67 -33.87 26.39
CA GLU A 60 0.52 -34.50 26.96
C GLU A 60 1.62 -34.50 25.89
N VAL A 61 2.76 -33.90 26.23
CA VAL A 61 3.95 -33.84 25.38
C VAL A 61 5.04 -34.69 26.03
N GLU A 62 5.65 -35.55 25.23
CA GLU A 62 6.82 -36.34 25.60
C GLU A 62 8.03 -35.84 24.79
N SER A 63 9.04 -35.33 25.51
CA SER A 63 10.33 -34.93 24.95
C SER A 63 11.46 -35.43 25.84
N GLY A 64 12.51 -36.01 25.24
CA GLY A 64 13.68 -36.50 25.98
C GLY A 64 13.37 -37.48 27.12
N GLY A 65 12.29 -38.27 27.00
CA GLY A 65 11.82 -39.21 28.03
C GLY A 65 11.04 -38.60 29.20
N LYS A 66 10.74 -37.30 29.18
CA LYS A 66 9.89 -36.61 30.17
C LYS A 66 8.51 -36.37 29.59
N LYS A 67 7.46 -36.64 30.38
CA LYS A 67 6.06 -36.34 30.05
C LYS A 67 5.57 -35.13 30.82
N GLU A 68 5.03 -34.14 30.12
CA GLU A 68 4.45 -32.94 30.70
C GLU A 68 3.09 -32.62 30.07
N ILE A 69 2.23 -31.92 30.82
CA ILE A 69 0.96 -31.39 30.31
C ILE A 69 1.17 -29.92 29.97
N VAL A 70 0.94 -29.57 28.71
CA VAL A 70 1.11 -28.22 28.18
C VAL A 70 -0.16 -27.75 27.50
N THR A 71 -0.34 -26.44 27.36
CA THR A 71 -1.41 -25.86 26.55
C THR A 71 -0.98 -25.78 25.09
N SER A 72 -1.67 -26.47 24.18
CA SER A 72 -1.20 -26.55 22.79
C SER A 72 -1.26 -25.22 22.03
N CYS A 73 -2.14 -24.30 22.42
CA CYS A 73 -2.31 -23.04 21.70
C CYS A 73 -1.11 -22.10 21.78
N ASN A 74 -0.29 -22.16 22.83
CA ASN A 74 0.87 -21.28 23.04
C ASN A 74 2.17 -22.06 23.29
N TYR A 75 2.21 -23.34 22.90
CA TYR A 75 3.40 -24.18 22.99
C TYR A 75 4.12 -24.22 21.62
N PRO A 76 5.24 -23.50 21.44
CA PRO A 76 6.01 -23.52 20.20
C PRO A 76 6.78 -24.83 20.05
N VAL A 77 6.66 -25.49 18.90
CA VAL A 77 7.40 -26.73 18.61
C VAL A 77 8.85 -26.39 18.24
N ARG A 78 9.80 -26.80 19.07
CA ARG A 78 11.26 -26.54 18.89
C ARG A 78 12.10 -27.80 18.68
N GLU A 79 11.53 -28.96 18.96
CA GLU A 79 12.21 -30.24 18.83
C GLU A 79 11.21 -31.35 18.50
N THR A 80 11.72 -32.54 18.16
CA THR A 80 10.87 -33.71 17.90
C THR A 80 10.22 -34.16 19.19
N ILE A 81 8.88 -34.15 19.19
CA ILE A 81 8.04 -34.49 20.35
C ILE A 81 6.99 -35.53 19.97
N VAL A 82 6.55 -36.31 20.96
CA VAL A 82 5.37 -37.18 20.85
C VAL A 82 4.23 -36.54 21.63
N VAL A 83 3.06 -36.45 21.03
CA VAL A 83 1.91 -35.73 21.56
C VAL A 83 0.70 -36.65 21.68
N THR A 84 0.08 -36.67 22.85
CA THR A 84 -1.20 -37.34 23.10
C THR A 84 -2.26 -36.30 23.42
N THR A 85 -3.39 -36.33 22.71
CA THR A 85 -4.45 -35.32 22.86
C THR A 85 -5.68 -35.81 23.62
N ASP A 86 -5.79 -37.10 23.95
CA ASP A 86 -7.02 -37.73 24.43
C ASP A 86 -6.85 -38.76 25.57
N SER A 87 -5.75 -38.70 26.32
CA SER A 87 -5.51 -39.57 27.49
C SER A 87 -6.62 -39.43 28.56
N ASP A 88 -6.83 -40.45 29.39
CA ASP A 88 -7.81 -40.40 30.49
C ASP A 88 -7.51 -39.28 31.49
N LYS A 89 -6.23 -38.99 31.70
CA LYS A 89 -5.78 -37.87 32.54
C LYS A 89 -6.22 -36.54 31.93
N LEU A 90 -6.04 -36.33 30.62
CA LEU A 90 -6.49 -35.12 29.92
C LEU A 90 -8.01 -34.99 29.93
N LYS A 91 -8.74 -36.08 29.68
CA LYS A 91 -10.21 -36.11 29.72
C LYS A 91 -10.73 -35.67 31.09
N LYS A 92 -10.15 -36.19 32.19
CA LYS A 92 -10.53 -35.79 33.55
C LYS A 92 -10.30 -34.29 33.82
N HIS A 93 -9.15 -33.76 33.41
CA HIS A 93 -8.83 -32.33 33.58
C HIS A 93 -9.77 -31.44 32.77
N ARG A 94 -9.98 -31.76 31.48
CA ARG A 94 -10.89 -31.01 30.61
C ARG A 94 -12.32 -31.04 31.14
N ARG A 95 -12.78 -32.19 31.61
CA ARG A 95 -14.11 -32.32 32.23
C ARG A 95 -14.28 -31.38 33.42
N ILE A 96 -13.32 -31.35 34.35
CA ILE A 96 -13.38 -30.45 35.52
C ILE A 96 -13.43 -28.98 35.07
N LEU A 97 -12.55 -28.57 34.16
CA LEU A 97 -12.53 -27.19 33.64
C LEU A 97 -13.84 -26.82 32.95
N ALA A 98 -14.35 -27.69 32.06
CA ALA A 98 -15.59 -27.45 31.36
C ALA A 98 -16.81 -27.43 32.31
N GLU A 99 -16.84 -28.28 33.34
CA GLU A 99 -17.88 -28.20 34.40
C GLU A 99 -17.79 -26.87 35.15
N MET A 100 -16.60 -26.34 35.45
CA MET A 100 -16.44 -25.03 36.10
C MET A 100 -16.95 -23.88 35.20
N TYR A 101 -16.63 -23.90 33.90
CA TYR A 101 -17.16 -22.94 32.93
C TYR A 101 -18.70 -23.01 32.86
N LEU A 102 -19.25 -24.22 32.73
CA LEU A 102 -20.70 -24.44 32.69
C LEU A 102 -21.40 -24.01 34.00
N GLY A 103 -20.72 -24.17 35.14
CA GLY A 103 -21.23 -23.73 36.43
C GLY A 103 -21.34 -22.21 36.58
N ARG A 104 -20.49 -21.45 35.87
CA ARG A 104 -20.54 -19.98 35.84
C ARG A 104 -21.43 -19.44 34.72
N TRP A 105 -21.48 -20.10 33.57
CA TRP A 105 -22.21 -19.64 32.38
C TRP A 105 -23.09 -20.76 31.79
N PRO A 106 -24.14 -21.20 32.52
CA PRO A 106 -24.91 -22.40 32.18
C PRO A 106 -25.69 -22.28 30.86
N ASN A 107 -26.04 -21.06 30.45
CA ASN A 107 -26.92 -20.80 29.30
C ASN A 107 -26.16 -20.31 28.05
N VAL A 108 -24.83 -20.21 28.11
CA VAL A 108 -24.02 -19.74 26.97
C VAL A 108 -23.72 -20.92 26.04
N GLU A 109 -24.16 -20.83 24.78
CA GLU A 109 -24.08 -21.93 23.81
C GLU A 109 -22.65 -22.46 23.60
N ALA A 110 -21.66 -21.57 23.41
CA ALA A 110 -20.26 -21.96 23.23
C ALA A 110 -19.72 -22.78 24.41
N VAL A 111 -20.15 -22.46 25.64
CA VAL A 111 -19.78 -23.20 26.86
C VAL A 111 -20.46 -24.56 26.90
N GLN A 112 -21.75 -24.63 26.56
CA GLN A 112 -22.51 -25.88 26.49
C GLN A 112 -21.92 -26.84 25.44
N GLN A 113 -21.54 -26.33 24.27
CA GLN A 113 -20.90 -27.11 23.21
C GLN A 113 -19.57 -27.72 23.67
N VAL A 114 -18.71 -26.91 24.30
CA VAL A 114 -17.45 -27.39 24.89
C VAL A 114 -17.68 -28.41 26.01
N ALA A 115 -18.68 -28.19 26.86
CA ALA A 115 -19.04 -29.11 27.93
C ALA A 115 -19.47 -30.48 27.36
N LYS A 116 -20.27 -30.47 26.28
CA LYS A 116 -20.68 -31.68 25.55
C LYS A 116 -19.48 -32.42 24.94
N ILE A 117 -18.54 -31.70 24.31
CA ILE A 117 -17.29 -32.27 23.79
C ILE A 117 -16.47 -32.92 24.92
N CYS A 118 -16.51 -32.36 26.13
CA CYS A 118 -15.84 -32.90 27.31
C CYS A 118 -16.64 -34.00 28.04
N GLY A 119 -17.76 -34.48 27.46
CA GLY A 119 -18.56 -35.59 27.98
C GLY A 119 -19.51 -35.24 29.12
N ILE A 120 -19.90 -33.97 29.27
CA ILE A 120 -20.84 -33.52 30.30
C ILE A 120 -22.25 -33.50 29.70
N THR A 121 -23.16 -34.31 30.24
CA THR A 121 -24.56 -34.45 29.76
C THR A 121 -25.60 -34.01 30.80
N ASP A 122 -25.24 -33.98 32.08
CA ASP A 122 -26.20 -33.88 33.20
C ASP A 122 -26.11 -32.53 33.94
N GLY A 123 -25.56 -31.50 33.28
CA GLY A 123 -25.30 -30.19 33.89
C GLY A 123 -24.01 -30.13 34.72
N SER A 124 -23.76 -28.98 35.34
CA SER A 124 -22.57 -28.79 36.19
C SER A 124 -22.86 -29.10 37.66
N ARG A 125 -21.91 -29.76 38.32
CA ARG A 125 -21.90 -29.95 39.78
C ARG A 125 -21.39 -28.71 40.53
N PHE A 126 -20.77 -27.78 39.81
CA PHE A 126 -20.28 -26.53 40.35
C PHE A 126 -21.31 -25.44 40.07
N ARG A 127 -21.66 -24.65 41.08
CA ARG A 127 -22.40 -23.39 40.91
C ARG A 127 -21.60 -22.28 41.57
N SER A 128 -21.29 -21.25 40.81
CA SER A 128 -20.55 -20.09 41.28
C SER A 128 -21.50 -19.11 41.96
N GLU A 129 -21.03 -18.34 42.94
CA GLU A 129 -21.78 -17.17 43.43
C GLU A 129 -21.97 -16.09 42.34
N LEU A 130 -21.15 -16.16 41.29
CA LEU A 130 -21.18 -15.28 40.12
C LEU A 130 -21.76 -15.98 38.88
N THR A 131 -22.62 -17.00 39.07
CA THR A 131 -23.31 -17.64 37.94
C THR A 131 -24.14 -16.60 37.20
N ASP A 132 -23.88 -16.45 35.91
CA ASP A 132 -24.59 -15.56 35.01
C ASP A 132 -25.48 -16.39 34.08
N GLU A 133 -26.79 -16.26 34.26
CA GLU A 133 -27.80 -17.00 33.49
C GLU A 133 -28.11 -16.33 32.14
N ASN A 134 -27.47 -15.20 31.82
CA ASN A 134 -27.62 -14.57 30.52
C ASN A 134 -27.00 -15.45 29.42
N PRO A 135 -27.76 -15.85 28.37
CA PRO A 135 -27.22 -16.66 27.27
C PRO A 135 -26.12 -15.94 26.46
N LYS A 136 -26.03 -14.61 26.58
CA LYS A 136 -24.99 -13.77 25.97
C LYS A 136 -23.96 -13.28 27.00
N ALA A 137 -23.79 -13.97 28.12
CA ALA A 137 -22.83 -13.57 29.15
C ALA A 137 -21.37 -13.60 28.64
N CYS A 138 -20.55 -12.64 29.09
CA CYS A 138 -19.12 -12.62 28.78
C CYS A 138 -18.38 -13.74 29.53
N ILE A 139 -17.76 -14.65 28.77
CA ILE A 139 -16.99 -15.78 29.30
C ILE A 139 -15.50 -15.46 29.57
N LEU A 140 -15.13 -14.18 29.51
CA LEU A 140 -13.76 -13.69 29.72
C LEU A 140 -12.70 -14.32 28.80
N CYS A 141 -13.08 -14.68 27.57
CA CYS A 141 -12.21 -15.33 26.60
C CYS A 141 -11.06 -14.44 26.08
N GLY A 142 -11.13 -13.13 26.25
CA GLY A 142 -10.07 -12.19 25.83
C GLY A 142 -10.02 -11.88 24.34
N HIS A 143 -10.98 -12.39 23.56
CA HIS A 143 -11.05 -12.12 22.12
C HIS A 143 -11.19 -10.62 21.84
N CYS A 144 -12.10 -9.94 22.53
CA CYS A 144 -12.35 -8.51 22.36
C CYS A 144 -11.15 -7.62 22.73
N VAL A 145 -10.46 -7.97 23.81
CA VAL A 145 -9.24 -7.27 24.28
C VAL A 145 -8.16 -7.37 23.22
N ARG A 146 -7.85 -8.59 22.78
CA ARG A 146 -6.85 -8.84 21.72
C ARG A 146 -7.24 -8.24 20.39
N ALA A 147 -8.50 -8.29 19.97
CA ALA A 147 -8.90 -7.65 18.72
C ALA A 147 -8.77 -6.12 18.77
N CYS A 148 -9.06 -5.49 19.91
CA CYS A 148 -8.88 -4.05 20.09
C CYS A 148 -7.39 -3.64 20.09
N ASP A 149 -6.52 -4.53 20.55
CA ASP A 149 -5.07 -4.38 20.51
C ASP A 149 -4.50 -4.71 19.12
N GLU A 150 -4.67 -5.92 18.62
CA GLU A 150 -3.97 -6.44 17.44
C GLU A 150 -4.54 -5.91 16.11
N PHE A 151 -5.87 -5.79 15.98
CA PHE A 151 -6.48 -5.36 14.71
C PHE A 151 -6.44 -3.86 14.57
N VAL A 152 -6.83 -3.14 15.63
CA VAL A 152 -7.09 -1.69 15.59
C VAL A 152 -6.04 -0.88 16.35
N LEU A 153 -5.18 -1.51 17.14
CA LEU A 153 -4.05 -0.89 17.84
C LEU A 153 -4.44 0.21 18.85
N GLN A 154 -5.66 0.14 19.38
CA GLN A 154 -6.18 1.15 20.31
C GLN A 154 -6.09 0.73 21.79
N LYS A 155 -6.07 -0.58 22.09
CA LYS A 155 -5.96 -1.13 23.47
C LYS A 155 -7.00 -0.57 24.47
N ILE A 156 -8.18 -0.19 23.98
CA ILE A 156 -9.23 0.46 24.78
C ILE A 156 -9.93 -0.54 25.71
N ILE A 157 -10.20 -1.75 25.21
CA ILE A 157 -10.90 -2.78 25.98
C ILE A 157 -9.88 -3.59 26.76
N GLY A 158 -10.05 -3.67 28.08
CA GLY A 158 -9.14 -4.36 28.97
C GLY A 158 -9.85 -5.20 30.03
N TYR A 159 -9.06 -5.75 30.95
CA TYR A 159 -9.55 -6.47 32.12
C TYR A 159 -9.44 -5.61 33.37
N ALA A 160 -10.51 -5.52 34.14
CA ALA A 160 -10.52 -4.92 35.47
C ALA A 160 -10.88 -5.95 36.54
N GLY A 161 -10.48 -5.68 37.78
CA GLY A 161 -10.68 -6.59 38.92
C GLY A 161 -9.66 -7.74 38.99
N ARG A 162 -9.77 -8.58 40.03
CA ARG A 162 -8.87 -9.73 40.27
C ARG A 162 -9.67 -10.97 40.67
N GLY A 163 -9.10 -12.15 40.40
CA GLY A 163 -9.71 -13.44 40.73
C GLY A 163 -11.10 -13.59 40.12
N ILE A 164 -12.08 -13.99 40.93
CA ILE A 164 -13.46 -14.20 40.48
C ILE A 164 -14.16 -12.90 40.03
N LYS A 165 -13.73 -11.74 40.53
CA LYS A 165 -14.30 -10.41 40.20
C LYS A 165 -13.75 -9.82 38.88
N ARG A 166 -12.88 -10.54 38.17
CA ARG A 166 -12.35 -10.11 36.87
C ARG A 166 -13.49 -9.94 35.86
N HIS A 167 -13.52 -8.81 35.17
CA HIS A 167 -14.48 -8.50 34.11
C HIS A 167 -13.80 -7.71 32.99
N VAL A 168 -14.42 -7.68 31.82
CA VAL A 168 -13.97 -6.86 30.68
C VAL A 168 -14.63 -5.50 30.78
N THR A 169 -13.87 -4.43 30.61
CA THR A 169 -14.39 -3.06 30.62
C THR A 169 -13.43 -2.10 29.89
N MET A 170 -13.87 -0.87 29.71
CA MET A 170 -13.08 0.28 29.24
C MET A 170 -12.53 1.06 30.45
N PRO A 171 -11.59 2.00 30.25
CA PRO A 171 -11.11 2.87 31.33
C PRO A 171 -12.26 3.49 32.12
N PHE A 172 -12.15 3.43 33.45
CA PHE A 172 -13.14 3.96 34.40
C PHE A 172 -14.56 3.39 34.27
N ASN A 173 -14.75 2.30 33.51
CA ASN A 173 -16.05 1.73 33.19
C ASN A 173 -16.98 2.70 32.45
N GLU A 174 -16.39 3.63 31.69
CA GLU A 174 -17.08 4.58 30.82
C GLU A 174 -16.74 4.29 29.36
N VAL A 175 -17.56 4.79 28.43
CA VAL A 175 -17.25 4.69 27.01
C VAL A 175 -16.05 5.59 26.74
N ASP A 176 -14.93 4.99 26.37
CA ASP A 176 -13.73 5.74 26.01
C ASP A 176 -14.00 6.52 24.71
N PRO A 177 -13.71 7.83 24.65
CA PRO A 177 -13.94 8.64 23.45
C PRO A 177 -13.10 8.20 22.24
N HIS A 178 -12.00 7.46 22.45
CA HIS A 178 -11.21 6.88 21.37
C HIS A 178 -11.85 5.62 20.77
N CYS A 179 -12.91 5.07 21.40
CA CYS A 179 -13.64 3.93 20.87
C CYS A 179 -14.56 4.39 19.74
N ILE A 180 -14.11 4.18 18.51
CA ILE A 180 -14.84 4.56 17.29
C ILE A 180 -15.96 3.60 16.88
N GLY A 181 -16.22 2.55 17.67
CA GLY A 181 -17.17 1.51 17.26
C GLY A 181 -16.71 0.72 16.04
N CYS A 182 -15.42 0.37 15.93
CA CYS A 182 -14.89 -0.45 14.81
C CYS A 182 -15.51 -1.86 14.72
N THR A 183 -16.25 -2.28 15.76
CA THR A 183 -16.97 -3.54 15.89
C THR A 183 -16.10 -4.81 15.94
N SER A 184 -14.76 -4.70 15.84
CA SER A 184 -13.86 -5.85 15.88
C SER A 184 -14.05 -6.72 17.13
N CYS A 185 -14.22 -6.08 18.28
CA CYS A 185 -14.43 -6.75 19.56
C CYS A 185 -15.74 -7.57 19.61
N ALA A 186 -16.79 -7.07 18.96
CA ALA A 186 -18.08 -7.73 18.88
C ALA A 186 -18.08 -8.87 17.86
N HIS A 187 -17.40 -8.68 16.73
CA HIS A 187 -17.26 -9.71 15.70
C HIS A 187 -16.56 -10.96 16.23
N VAL A 188 -15.44 -10.80 16.96
CA VAL A 188 -14.69 -11.94 17.50
C VAL A 188 -15.32 -12.55 18.77
N CYS A 189 -16.41 -11.97 19.29
CA CYS A 189 -17.03 -12.40 20.53
C CYS A 189 -17.82 -13.71 20.33
N PRO A 190 -17.41 -14.83 20.97
CA PRO A 190 -18.05 -16.13 20.76
C PRO A 190 -19.42 -16.27 21.45
N THR A 191 -19.87 -15.25 22.17
CA THR A 191 -21.08 -15.27 23.01
C THR A 191 -22.10 -14.20 22.64
N GLY A 192 -21.73 -13.22 21.82
CA GLY A 192 -22.55 -12.04 21.58
C GLY A 192 -22.70 -11.11 22.80
N ALA A 193 -21.78 -11.19 23.78
CA ALA A 193 -21.76 -10.32 24.96
C ALA A 193 -21.53 -8.85 24.64
N ILE A 194 -20.87 -8.56 23.51
CA ILE A 194 -20.75 -7.21 22.98
C ILE A 194 -21.74 -7.13 21.82
N GLN A 195 -22.72 -6.25 21.94
CA GLN A 195 -23.72 -6.02 20.90
C GLN A 195 -23.25 -4.90 19.97
N ILE A 196 -23.65 -5.00 18.71
CA ILE A 196 -23.31 -4.04 17.68
C ILE A 196 -24.57 -3.22 17.39
N VAL A 197 -24.40 -1.91 17.29
CA VAL A 197 -25.41 -0.98 16.79
C VAL A 197 -24.80 -0.36 15.55
N ASP A 198 -25.38 -0.63 14.38
CA ASP A 198 -24.86 -0.17 13.08
C ASP A 198 -25.85 0.82 12.44
N ASP A 199 -26.08 1.92 13.12
CA ASP A 199 -26.91 3.03 12.62
C ASP A 199 -26.08 4.10 11.88
N LEU A 200 -24.75 4.07 12.02
CA LEU A 200 -23.85 4.96 11.29
C LEU A 200 -23.93 4.68 9.78
N ASN A 201 -24.42 5.65 9.02
CA ASN A 201 -24.65 5.62 7.57
C ASN A 201 -25.77 4.69 7.07
N ASN A 202 -26.59 4.12 7.97
CA ASN A 202 -27.76 3.29 7.62
C ASN A 202 -27.51 2.21 6.52
N PRO A 203 -26.49 1.34 6.68
CA PRO A 203 -26.21 0.30 5.69
C PRO A 203 -27.38 -0.66 5.52
N VAL A 204 -27.63 -1.11 4.28
CA VAL A 204 -28.69 -2.11 3.99
C VAL A 204 -28.41 -3.46 4.65
N ASN A 205 -27.15 -3.89 4.68
CA ASN A 205 -26.72 -5.15 5.29
C ASN A 205 -25.38 -4.97 6.03
N PRO A 206 -25.42 -4.49 7.29
CA PRO A 206 -24.21 -4.25 8.08
C PRO A 206 -23.44 -5.54 8.41
N ASP A 207 -24.12 -6.69 8.52
CA ASP A 207 -23.46 -7.99 8.74
C ASP A 207 -22.52 -8.38 7.61
N LEU A 208 -22.92 -8.10 6.35
CA LEU A 208 -22.09 -8.37 5.19
C LEU A 208 -20.83 -7.52 5.20
N ILE A 209 -20.96 -6.21 5.47
CA ILE A 209 -19.83 -5.28 5.58
C ILE A 209 -18.84 -5.77 6.63
N ARG A 210 -19.32 -6.09 7.83
CA ARG A 210 -18.46 -6.57 8.92
C ARG A 210 -17.72 -7.83 8.56
N ARG A 211 -18.39 -8.84 8.01
CA ARG A 211 -17.77 -10.14 7.72
C ARG A 211 -16.58 -9.99 6.78
N HIS A 212 -16.70 -9.16 5.75
CA HIS A 212 -15.64 -8.95 4.76
C HIS A 212 -14.59 -7.95 5.25
N GLY A 213 -14.99 -6.85 5.91
CA GLY A 213 -14.05 -5.88 6.47
C GLY A 213 -13.17 -6.46 7.59
N MET A 214 -13.71 -7.34 8.43
CA MET A 214 -12.93 -8.00 9.49
C MET A 214 -11.89 -8.98 8.93
N LYS A 215 -12.18 -9.62 7.80
CA LYS A 215 -11.21 -10.49 7.12
C LYS A 215 -9.98 -9.68 6.69
N VAL A 216 -10.22 -8.56 6.01
CA VAL A 216 -9.15 -7.63 5.58
C VAL A 216 -8.38 -7.11 6.79
N ASN A 217 -9.05 -6.66 7.85
CA ASN A 217 -8.37 -6.16 9.05
C ASN A 217 -7.47 -7.22 9.71
N ALA A 218 -7.93 -8.48 9.77
CA ALA A 218 -7.15 -9.60 10.29
C ALA A 218 -5.93 -9.91 9.42
N GLU A 219 -6.06 -9.84 8.09
CA GLU A 219 -4.95 -10.00 7.16
C GLU A 219 -3.90 -8.92 7.36
N MET A 220 -4.31 -7.64 7.45
CA MET A 220 -3.37 -6.54 7.72
C MET A 220 -2.64 -6.71 9.04
N ALA A 221 -3.35 -7.13 10.10
CA ALA A 221 -2.74 -7.33 11.41
C ALA A 221 -1.73 -8.48 11.45
N ARG A 222 -1.95 -9.53 10.64
CA ARG A 222 -1.14 -10.76 10.68
C ARG A 222 -0.01 -10.76 9.66
N LEU A 223 -0.22 -10.17 8.49
CA LEU A 223 0.65 -10.33 7.32
C LEU A 223 1.56 -9.14 7.06
N ASP A 224 1.26 -7.97 7.63
CA ASP A 224 2.04 -6.76 7.37
C ASP A 224 3.51 -6.89 7.78
N GLU A 225 3.79 -7.48 8.95
CA GLU A 225 5.15 -7.64 9.48
C GLU A 225 6.06 -8.45 8.53
N ASP A 226 5.49 -9.47 7.87
CA ASP A 226 6.21 -10.38 6.96
C ASP A 226 6.25 -9.87 5.51
N GLN A 227 5.40 -8.89 5.15
CA GLN A 227 5.32 -8.33 3.79
C GLN A 227 5.96 -6.94 3.75
N ASN A 228 5.15 -5.90 3.94
CA ASN A 228 5.55 -4.52 3.64
C ASN A 228 5.95 -3.71 4.88
N ARG A 229 5.61 -4.16 6.09
CA ARG A 229 5.88 -3.45 7.36
C ARG A 229 5.27 -2.04 7.38
N MET A 230 4.12 -1.84 6.75
CA MET A 230 3.43 -0.55 6.64
C MET A 230 3.14 0.05 8.01
N ARG A 231 2.79 -0.77 9.02
CA ARG A 231 2.58 -0.30 10.39
C ARG A 231 3.84 0.25 11.05
N GLU A 232 5.00 -0.22 10.63
CA GLU A 232 6.30 0.17 11.19
C GLU A 232 6.97 1.33 10.46
N VAL A 233 6.88 1.33 9.12
CA VAL A 233 7.66 2.25 8.28
C VAL A 233 6.87 2.95 7.17
N GLY A 234 5.57 2.67 7.03
CA GLY A 234 4.72 3.32 6.04
C GLY A 234 5.16 3.02 4.62
N THR A 235 4.81 3.91 3.68
CA THR A 235 5.19 3.75 2.27
C THR A 235 6.69 3.90 2.04
N ALA A 236 7.42 4.54 2.96
CA ALA A 236 8.88 4.68 2.87
C ALA A 236 9.62 3.34 2.79
N ASN A 237 8.96 2.21 3.11
CA ASN A 237 9.47 0.85 2.90
C ASN A 237 9.99 0.60 1.47
N ILE A 238 9.46 1.32 0.49
CA ILE A 238 9.73 1.04 -0.92
C ILE A 238 10.95 1.79 -1.45
N VAL A 239 11.56 2.71 -0.68
CA VAL A 239 12.80 3.41 -1.08
C VAL A 239 13.90 2.40 -1.44
N GLU A 240 14.21 1.47 -0.54
CA GLU A 240 15.20 0.43 -0.80
C GLU A 240 14.79 -0.55 -1.91
N VAL A 241 13.49 -0.81 -2.06
CA VAL A 241 12.98 -1.71 -3.10
C VAL A 241 13.17 -1.08 -4.47
N MET A 242 12.85 0.21 -4.61
CA MET A 242 13.01 0.94 -5.86
C MET A 242 14.48 1.01 -6.28
N ASP A 243 15.39 1.31 -5.36
CA ASP A 243 16.84 1.33 -5.63
C ASP A 243 17.37 -0.04 -6.08
N ALA A 244 16.94 -1.12 -5.40
CA ALA A 244 17.33 -2.49 -5.71
C ALA A 244 16.97 -2.90 -7.16
N TYR A 245 15.87 -2.36 -7.69
CA TYR A 245 15.41 -2.63 -9.06
C TYR A 245 15.78 -1.56 -10.09
N ASP A 246 16.62 -0.58 -9.73
CA ASP A 246 16.96 0.58 -10.58
C ASP A 246 15.73 1.45 -10.96
N LEU A 247 14.84 1.67 -10.00
CA LEU A 247 13.57 2.39 -10.17
C LEU A 247 13.49 3.69 -9.35
N LEU A 248 14.43 3.95 -8.44
CA LEU A 248 14.45 5.15 -7.61
C LEU A 248 15.00 6.33 -8.43
N PRO A 249 14.26 7.43 -8.63
CA PRO A 249 14.77 8.58 -9.35
C PRO A 249 15.95 9.23 -8.64
N VAL A 250 17.01 9.45 -9.40
CA VAL A 250 18.22 10.13 -8.92
C VAL A 250 18.68 11.12 -9.97
N HIS A 251 18.93 12.35 -9.53
CA HIS A 251 19.41 13.46 -10.35
C HIS A 251 18.51 13.72 -11.57
N ASN A 252 17.27 14.17 -11.33
CA ASN A 252 16.25 14.38 -12.36
C ASN A 252 16.03 13.14 -13.24
N PHE A 253 15.79 12.00 -12.60
CA PHE A 253 15.56 10.71 -13.25
C PHE A 253 16.70 10.24 -14.19
N LYS A 254 17.90 10.83 -14.14
CA LYS A 254 19.07 10.35 -14.90
C LYS A 254 19.35 8.89 -14.55
N TYR A 255 19.31 8.57 -13.26
CA TYR A 255 19.60 7.23 -12.73
C TYR A 255 18.43 6.62 -11.96
N GLY A 256 18.52 5.31 -11.73
CA GLY A 256 17.54 4.51 -11.00
C GLY A 256 17.98 4.06 -9.61
N ARG A 257 19.20 4.43 -9.19
CA ARG A 257 19.80 4.05 -7.91
C ARG A 257 20.97 4.96 -7.55
N HIS A 258 21.36 4.95 -6.27
CA HIS A 258 22.51 5.69 -5.78
C HIS A 258 23.18 5.00 -4.58
N PRO A 259 24.52 5.05 -4.44
CA PRO A 259 25.20 4.46 -3.27
C PRO A 259 24.72 5.03 -1.92
N ASP A 260 24.31 6.30 -1.91
CA ASP A 260 23.84 6.98 -0.70
C ASP A 260 22.36 6.73 -0.36
N THR A 261 21.61 5.96 -1.17
CA THR A 261 20.21 5.64 -0.87
C THR A 261 20.04 5.00 0.52
N SER A 262 21.04 4.25 0.99
CA SER A 262 21.04 3.65 2.33
C SER A 262 20.85 4.68 3.46
N LYS A 263 21.28 5.94 3.27
CA LYS A 263 21.15 7.04 4.25
C LYS A 263 19.71 7.49 4.45
N ILE A 264 18.84 7.25 3.46
CA ILE A 264 17.42 7.62 3.46
C ILE A 264 16.50 6.39 3.45
N SER A 265 17.02 5.22 3.80
CA SER A 265 16.23 3.98 3.83
C SER A 265 15.19 3.97 4.95
N SER A 266 14.15 3.14 4.78
CA SER A 266 13.07 3.00 5.76
C SER A 266 13.56 2.59 7.16
N ASN A 267 14.63 1.78 7.23
CA ASN A 267 15.20 1.34 8.50
C ASN A 267 15.88 2.50 9.24
N VAL A 268 16.59 3.37 8.54
CA VAL A 268 17.23 4.55 9.15
C VAL A 268 16.17 5.55 9.62
N MET A 269 15.10 5.74 8.85
CA MET A 269 13.95 6.55 9.28
C MET A 269 13.31 5.99 10.56
N LYS A 270 13.04 4.68 10.62
CA LYS A 270 12.49 4.01 11.81
C LYS A 270 13.39 4.16 13.04
N GLU A 271 14.68 3.94 12.87
CA GLU A 271 15.63 3.94 13.99
C GLU A 271 15.89 5.32 14.57
N ARG A 272 15.87 6.37 13.72
CA ARG A 272 16.31 7.71 14.11
C ARG A 272 15.21 8.75 14.21
N TYR A 273 14.13 8.62 13.44
CA TYR A 273 13.15 9.70 13.26
C TYR A 273 11.73 9.31 13.68
N PHE A 274 11.27 8.09 13.40
CA PHE A 274 9.89 7.70 13.77
C PHE A 274 9.76 7.50 15.28
N THR A 275 9.22 8.50 15.97
CA THR A 275 9.12 8.54 17.44
C THR A 275 7.77 8.13 17.98
N GLN A 276 6.75 8.03 17.12
CA GLN A 276 5.37 7.79 17.52
C GLN A 276 5.17 6.59 18.45
N GLY A 277 6.01 5.56 18.33
CA GLY A 277 6.00 4.39 19.22
C GLY A 277 4.70 3.55 19.19
N ALA A 278 3.76 3.91 18.32
CA ALA A 278 2.48 3.25 18.05
C ALA A 278 2.18 3.34 16.55
N SER A 279 1.22 2.58 16.03
CA SER A 279 0.83 2.75 14.61
C SER A 279 -0.25 3.83 14.49
N ASP A 280 -0.15 4.64 13.45
CA ASP A 280 -1.05 5.75 13.18
C ASP A 280 -1.70 5.60 11.81
N ALA A 281 -2.93 6.12 11.63
CA ALA A 281 -3.73 5.90 10.44
C ALA A 281 -4.56 7.13 10.06
N CYS A 282 -4.88 7.28 8.77
CA CYS A 282 -5.67 8.41 8.27
C CYS A 282 -7.03 8.59 8.97
N TRP A 283 -7.63 7.48 9.41
CA TRP A 283 -8.82 7.47 10.23
C TRP A 283 -8.69 6.35 11.26
N LEU A 284 -9.17 6.64 12.47
CA LEU A 284 -9.29 5.63 13.53
C LEU A 284 -10.00 4.40 12.96
N GLY A 285 -9.42 3.20 13.10
CA GLY A 285 -10.01 1.97 12.57
C GLY A 285 -9.36 1.42 11.29
N CYS A 286 -8.57 2.24 10.58
CA CYS A 286 -7.80 1.75 9.43
C CYS A 286 -6.68 0.82 9.93
N SER A 287 -6.78 -0.47 9.57
CA SER A 287 -5.86 -1.50 10.04
C SER A 287 -4.50 -1.49 9.31
N MET A 288 -4.36 -0.73 8.23
CA MET A 288 -3.05 -0.54 7.57
C MET A 288 -2.11 0.31 8.40
N ALA A 289 -2.63 1.36 9.04
CA ALA A 289 -1.89 2.27 9.90
C ALA A 289 -0.50 2.68 9.35
N CYS A 290 -0.50 3.18 8.10
CA CYS A 290 0.72 3.52 7.38
C CYS A 290 1.36 4.85 7.80
N CYS A 291 0.63 5.76 8.46
CA CYS A 291 1.13 7.09 8.82
C CYS A 291 2.28 7.01 9.83
N LYS A 292 3.28 7.88 9.67
CA LYS A 292 4.51 7.91 10.49
C LYS A 292 4.80 9.33 10.93
N ALA A 293 5.12 9.56 12.19
CA ALA A 293 5.43 10.88 12.71
C ALA A 293 6.83 10.96 13.32
N VAL A 294 7.45 12.14 13.14
CA VAL A 294 8.70 12.58 13.74
C VAL A 294 8.40 13.66 14.77
N ASP A 295 8.51 13.33 16.05
CA ASP A 295 8.24 14.26 17.14
C ASP A 295 9.50 15.02 17.53
N GLY A 296 9.31 16.32 17.76
CA GLY A 296 10.31 17.15 18.37
C GLY A 296 11.47 17.52 17.45
N PHE A 297 11.23 17.48 16.14
CA PHE A 297 12.15 17.98 15.13
C PHE A 297 12.34 19.49 15.30
N ILE A 298 13.59 19.96 15.25
CA ILE A 298 13.91 21.39 15.39
C ILE A 298 14.24 21.94 13.99
N LEU A 299 13.41 22.88 13.53
CA LEU A 299 13.57 23.47 12.21
C LEU A 299 14.82 24.35 12.14
N LYS A 300 15.59 24.24 11.07
CA LYS A 300 16.88 24.93 10.85
C LYS A 300 16.75 26.14 9.94
N THR A 301 15.74 26.16 9.06
CA THR A 301 15.51 27.20 8.05
C THR A 301 14.12 27.81 8.20
N GLY A 302 13.79 28.78 7.34
CA GLY A 302 12.44 29.31 7.19
C GLY A 302 11.90 30.16 8.34
N PRO A 303 10.61 30.54 8.26
CA PRO A 303 9.95 31.39 9.23
C PRO A 303 9.76 30.73 10.61
N TYR A 304 9.75 29.40 10.68
CA TYR A 304 9.60 28.64 11.93
C TYR A 304 10.95 28.15 12.47
N LYS A 305 12.07 28.72 12.00
CA LYS A 305 13.41 28.34 12.44
C LYS A 305 13.55 28.36 13.96
N GLY A 306 14.06 27.27 14.51
CA GLY A 306 14.27 27.07 15.94
C GLY A 306 13.04 26.57 16.69
N GLU A 307 11.88 26.49 16.04
CA GLU A 307 10.69 25.87 16.63
C GLU A 307 10.82 24.35 16.64
N LYS A 308 10.21 23.75 17.67
CA LYS A 308 10.13 22.31 17.86
C LYS A 308 8.76 21.82 17.41
N VAL A 309 8.73 21.01 16.36
CA VAL A 309 7.50 20.59 15.69
C VAL A 309 7.33 19.08 15.67
N ILE A 310 6.13 18.63 15.32
CA ILE A 310 5.85 17.25 14.91
C ILE A 310 5.70 17.28 13.39
N VAL A 311 6.34 16.34 12.70
CA VAL A 311 6.27 16.18 11.24
C VAL A 311 5.59 14.87 10.93
N ASP A 312 4.53 14.87 10.12
CA ASP A 312 3.91 13.66 9.57
C ASP A 312 4.65 13.26 8.29
N GLY A 313 4.96 11.97 8.13
CA GLY A 313 5.86 11.42 7.11
C GLY A 313 7.35 11.37 7.52
N PRO A 314 8.28 11.33 6.54
CA PRO A 314 8.01 11.42 5.11
C PRO A 314 7.43 10.14 4.51
N GLU A 315 6.55 10.29 3.51
CA GLU A 315 6.13 9.21 2.63
C GLU A 315 7.23 8.88 1.59
N TYR A 316 7.09 7.76 0.87
CA TYR A 316 8.04 7.35 -0.17
C TYR A 316 8.35 8.46 -1.18
N GLU A 317 7.32 9.07 -1.75
CA GLU A 317 7.44 10.08 -2.80
C GLU A 317 8.30 11.26 -2.33
N THR A 318 8.15 11.67 -1.06
CA THR A 318 8.91 12.77 -0.49
C THR A 318 10.38 12.38 -0.29
N ALA A 319 10.64 11.16 0.19
CA ALA A 319 12.00 10.65 0.35
C ALA A 319 12.70 10.44 -1.01
N ALA A 320 11.98 9.90 -1.99
CA ALA A 320 12.46 9.70 -3.35
C ALA A 320 12.69 11.03 -4.07
N GLY A 321 11.85 12.05 -3.83
CA GLY A 321 12.10 13.42 -4.29
C GLY A 321 13.41 14.00 -3.74
N GLY A 322 13.77 13.67 -2.49
CA GLY A 322 15.11 13.93 -1.94
C GLY A 322 16.22 13.32 -2.79
N ALA A 323 16.13 12.03 -3.12
CA ALA A 323 17.08 11.35 -3.99
C ALA A 323 17.13 11.95 -5.41
N ASN A 324 15.98 12.36 -5.95
CA ASN A 324 15.86 12.96 -7.26
C ASN A 324 16.59 14.32 -7.35
N MET A 325 16.60 15.08 -6.26
CA MET A 325 17.39 16.31 -6.09
C MET A 325 18.86 16.04 -5.68
N GLY A 326 19.26 14.78 -5.47
CA GLY A 326 20.59 14.41 -4.99
C GLY A 326 20.81 14.66 -3.48
N CYS A 327 19.75 14.91 -2.72
CA CYS A 327 19.76 15.24 -1.31
C CYS A 327 19.53 13.99 -0.44
N PHE A 328 20.60 13.27 -0.09
CA PHE A 328 20.56 12.06 0.74
C PHE A 328 20.75 12.34 2.24
N ASP A 329 20.02 13.32 2.77
CA ASP A 329 20.02 13.70 4.18
C ASP A 329 18.59 13.71 4.75
N LEU A 330 18.36 12.93 5.80
CA LEU A 330 17.05 12.82 6.43
C LEU A 330 16.66 14.07 7.22
N ASP A 331 17.61 14.84 7.75
CA ASP A 331 17.26 16.13 8.37
C ASP A 331 16.68 17.08 7.33
N PHE A 332 17.30 17.13 6.15
CA PHE A 332 16.75 17.87 5.01
C PHE A 332 15.38 17.34 4.60
N ILE A 333 15.22 16.02 4.41
CA ILE A 333 13.94 15.43 3.92
C ILE A 333 12.80 15.70 4.91
N VAL A 334 13.03 15.57 6.22
CA VAL A 334 12.02 15.84 7.25
C VAL A 334 11.65 17.32 7.28
N GLU A 335 12.61 18.23 7.18
CA GLU A 335 12.35 19.66 7.14
C GLU A 335 11.64 20.09 5.85
N TYR A 336 12.07 19.55 4.72
CA TYR A 336 11.44 19.71 3.41
C TYR A 336 9.98 19.26 3.43
N ASN A 337 9.71 18.06 3.97
CA ASN A 337 8.36 17.53 4.13
C ASN A 337 7.49 18.48 4.98
N PHE A 338 7.99 18.87 6.16
CA PHE A 338 7.27 19.79 7.05
C PHE A 338 6.88 21.09 6.34
N TYR A 339 7.81 21.69 5.61
CA TYR A 339 7.55 22.96 4.93
C TYR A 339 6.61 22.81 3.74
N CYS A 340 6.69 21.72 2.98
CA CYS A 340 5.69 21.41 1.96
C CYS A 340 4.29 21.32 2.54
N ASP A 341 4.10 20.58 3.63
CA ASP A 341 2.79 20.47 4.31
C ASP A 341 2.32 21.82 4.83
N THR A 342 3.22 22.55 5.51
CA THR A 342 2.89 23.84 6.14
C THR A 342 2.53 24.91 5.11
N TYR A 343 3.17 24.89 3.94
CA TYR A 343 2.90 25.85 2.86
C TYR A 343 1.81 25.38 1.89
N GLY A 344 1.37 24.12 1.96
CA GLY A 344 0.43 23.52 1.01
C GLY A 344 1.04 23.35 -0.38
N ILE A 345 2.30 22.92 -0.45
CA ILE A 345 3.06 22.67 -1.68
C ILE A 345 3.21 21.17 -1.86
N ASP A 346 2.85 20.66 -3.05
CA ASP A 346 3.07 19.25 -3.41
C ASP A 346 4.56 18.92 -3.42
N THR A 347 4.94 17.91 -2.63
CA THR A 347 6.33 17.46 -2.53
C THR A 347 6.84 16.99 -3.90
N ILE A 348 6.07 16.16 -4.61
CA ILE A 348 6.46 15.58 -5.90
C ILE A 348 6.78 16.68 -6.92
N SER A 349 5.81 17.57 -7.16
CA SER A 349 5.96 18.63 -8.16
C SER A 349 7.12 19.56 -7.83
N PHE A 350 7.32 19.89 -6.54
CA PHE A 350 8.46 20.69 -6.12
C PHE A 350 9.80 19.98 -6.33
N ALA A 351 9.92 18.73 -5.90
CA ALA A 351 11.16 17.94 -6.02
C ALA A 351 11.56 17.74 -7.49
N THR A 352 10.61 17.33 -8.34
CA THR A 352 10.87 17.13 -9.77
C THR A 352 11.18 18.46 -10.48
N THR A 353 10.50 19.56 -10.12
CA THR A 353 10.86 20.89 -10.65
C THR A 353 12.25 21.32 -10.22
N MET A 354 12.62 21.12 -8.95
CA MET A 354 13.95 21.45 -8.45
C MET A 354 15.04 20.59 -9.08
N ALA A 355 14.79 19.28 -9.28
CA ALA A 355 15.72 18.40 -9.97
C ALA A 355 15.96 18.85 -11.42
N PHE A 356 14.90 19.26 -12.14
CA PHE A 356 15.01 19.84 -13.48
C PHE A 356 15.81 21.15 -13.48
N VAL A 357 15.57 22.04 -12.51
CA VAL A 357 16.34 23.28 -12.32
C VAL A 357 17.82 23.00 -12.06
N MET A 358 18.14 22.00 -11.23
CA MET A 358 19.52 21.60 -10.97
C MET A 358 20.22 21.07 -12.22
N GLU A 359 19.55 20.21 -12.99
CA GLU A 359 20.11 19.72 -14.26
C GLU A 359 20.33 20.87 -15.26
N ALA A 360 19.38 21.81 -15.35
CA ALA A 360 19.51 22.98 -16.22
C ALA A 360 20.65 23.92 -15.77
N PHE A 361 20.89 24.05 -14.47
CA PHE A 361 22.01 24.81 -13.92
C PHE A 361 23.36 24.14 -14.25
N GLU A 362 23.47 22.82 -14.05
CA GLU A 362 24.68 22.07 -14.41
C GLU A 362 24.94 22.05 -15.92
N ALA A 363 23.88 22.06 -16.73
CA ALA A 363 23.96 22.19 -18.19
C ALA A 363 24.29 23.62 -18.66
N GLY A 364 24.36 24.60 -17.76
CA GLY A 364 24.69 26.00 -18.07
C GLY A 364 23.55 26.78 -18.74
N ILE A 365 22.31 26.30 -18.68
CA ILE A 365 21.12 26.98 -19.22
C ILE A 365 20.74 28.17 -18.33
N ILE A 366 20.88 27.97 -17.02
CA ILE A 366 20.74 29.02 -16.00
C ILE A 366 22.04 29.07 -15.18
N ASN A 367 22.21 30.13 -14.39
CA ASN A 367 23.42 30.37 -13.60
C ASN A 367 23.07 31.14 -12.32
N THR A 368 24.06 31.49 -11.50
CA THR A 368 23.85 32.19 -10.23
C THR A 368 23.20 33.57 -10.36
N GLU A 369 23.30 34.24 -11.51
CA GLU A 369 22.62 35.52 -11.73
C GLU A 369 21.11 35.32 -11.82
N HIS A 370 20.67 34.27 -12.53
CA HIS A 370 19.26 33.91 -12.66
C HIS A 370 18.64 33.44 -11.34
N THR A 371 19.40 32.73 -10.51
CA THR A 371 18.90 32.09 -9.27
C THR A 371 19.00 32.98 -8.02
N GLY A 372 19.36 34.26 -8.19
CA GLY A 372 19.57 35.17 -7.06
C GLY A 372 20.75 34.76 -6.17
N GLY A 373 21.84 34.29 -6.78
CA GLY A 373 23.10 33.92 -6.12
C GLY A 373 23.20 32.46 -5.68
N LYS A 374 22.13 31.67 -5.80
CA LYS A 374 22.10 30.26 -5.33
C LYS A 374 22.79 29.33 -6.31
N LYS A 375 23.66 28.47 -5.80
CA LYS A 375 24.33 27.44 -6.61
C LYS A 375 23.51 26.15 -6.60
N LEU A 376 22.58 26.03 -7.54
CA LEU A 376 21.62 24.92 -7.62
C LEU A 376 22.23 23.72 -8.35
N VAL A 377 23.18 23.05 -7.71
CA VAL A 377 23.71 21.73 -8.15
C VAL A 377 23.03 20.59 -7.40
N PHE A 378 23.12 19.36 -7.89
CA PHE A 378 22.54 18.22 -7.16
C PHE A 378 23.14 18.09 -5.76
N GLY A 379 22.28 17.86 -4.76
CA GLY A 379 22.66 17.78 -3.34
C GLY A 379 22.78 19.12 -2.61
N ALA A 380 22.45 20.26 -3.25
CA ALA A 380 22.44 21.58 -2.64
C ALA A 380 21.24 21.81 -1.68
N SER A 381 21.17 21.02 -0.61
CA SER A 381 20.01 20.94 0.30
C SER A 381 19.62 22.29 0.94
N GLU A 382 20.60 23.12 1.32
CA GLU A 382 20.32 24.44 1.92
C GLU A 382 19.68 25.39 0.90
N GLU A 383 20.18 25.40 -0.33
CA GLU A 383 19.66 26.19 -1.42
C GLU A 383 18.27 25.73 -1.85
N VAL A 384 17.99 24.42 -1.81
CA VAL A 384 16.64 23.88 -2.06
C VAL A 384 15.63 24.40 -1.04
N LEU A 385 15.95 24.34 0.26
CA LEU A 385 15.07 24.89 1.30
C LEU A 385 14.88 26.41 1.14
N ALA A 386 15.94 27.14 0.78
CA ALA A 386 15.83 28.57 0.48
C ALA A 386 14.86 28.83 -0.69
N CYS A 387 14.95 28.04 -1.77
CA CYS A 387 14.01 28.09 -2.88
C CYS A 387 12.58 27.74 -2.45
N LEU A 388 12.38 26.74 -1.59
CA LEU A 388 11.05 26.37 -1.09
C LEU A 388 10.39 27.53 -0.32
N HIS A 389 11.15 28.23 0.52
CA HIS A 389 10.65 29.41 1.22
C HIS A 389 10.32 30.55 0.25
N GLU A 390 11.14 30.78 -0.77
CA GLU A 390 10.88 31.78 -1.81
C GLU A 390 9.61 31.46 -2.62
N VAL A 391 9.36 30.18 -2.94
CA VAL A 391 8.12 29.74 -3.61
C VAL A 391 6.92 30.10 -2.74
N ALA A 392 6.95 29.75 -1.46
CA ALA A 392 5.86 30.04 -0.53
C ALA A 392 5.62 31.54 -0.32
N ALA A 393 6.69 32.34 -0.33
CA ALA A 393 6.62 33.80 -0.22
C ALA A 393 6.18 34.49 -1.53
N GLY A 394 6.33 33.82 -2.68
CA GLY A 394 6.13 34.43 -3.99
C GLY A 394 7.20 35.46 -4.32
N GLU A 395 8.45 35.19 -3.96
CA GLU A 395 9.59 36.11 -4.10
C GLU A 395 10.74 35.48 -4.90
N GLY A 396 11.65 36.33 -5.39
CA GLY A 396 12.91 35.90 -5.99
C GLY A 396 12.76 34.88 -7.12
N PHE A 397 13.63 33.88 -7.12
CA PHE A 397 13.59 32.79 -8.11
C PHE A 397 12.47 31.77 -7.79
N GLY A 398 11.97 31.77 -6.55
CA GLY A 398 10.80 30.99 -6.15
C GLY A 398 9.54 31.30 -6.97
N VAL A 399 9.36 32.52 -7.45
CA VAL A 399 8.24 32.86 -8.38
C VAL A 399 8.32 32.02 -9.65
N GLU A 400 9.51 31.77 -10.19
CA GLU A 400 9.69 30.99 -11.41
C GLU A 400 9.50 29.49 -11.13
N ILE A 401 10.14 28.98 -10.07
CA ILE A 401 10.01 27.58 -9.64
C ILE A 401 8.54 27.22 -9.39
N GLY A 402 7.79 28.12 -8.73
CA GLY A 402 6.37 27.92 -8.42
C GLY A 402 5.45 27.83 -9.66
N GLN A 403 5.95 28.08 -10.87
CA GLN A 403 5.18 27.90 -12.12
C GLN A 403 5.33 26.50 -12.74
N GLY A 404 6.23 25.65 -12.21
CA GLY A 404 6.46 24.28 -12.67
C GLY A 404 7.29 24.15 -13.96
N VAL A 405 7.67 22.92 -14.29
CA VAL A 405 8.62 22.59 -15.36
C VAL A 405 8.18 23.12 -16.71
N ARG A 406 6.88 23.01 -17.04
CA ARG A 406 6.34 23.47 -18.32
C ARG A 406 6.60 24.96 -18.57
N ARG A 407 6.36 25.80 -17.58
CA ARG A 407 6.53 27.26 -17.69
C ARG A 407 7.99 27.65 -17.71
N LEU A 408 8.84 26.96 -16.94
CA LEU A 408 10.28 27.14 -16.99
C LEU A 408 10.83 26.83 -18.39
N LYS A 409 10.40 25.73 -19.02
CA LYS A 409 10.76 25.42 -20.41
C LYS A 409 10.40 26.56 -21.36
N GLU A 410 9.14 27.01 -21.34
CA GLU A 410 8.66 28.12 -22.18
C GLU A 410 9.50 29.39 -21.99
N LYS A 411 9.77 29.75 -20.73
CA LYS A 411 10.53 30.94 -20.37
C LYS A 411 11.97 30.85 -20.87
N TRP A 412 12.68 29.77 -20.54
CA TRP A 412 14.11 29.67 -20.85
C TRP A 412 14.38 29.54 -22.35
N ILE A 413 13.47 28.93 -23.12
CA ILE A 413 13.54 28.95 -24.59
C ILE A 413 13.45 30.39 -25.09
N LYS A 414 12.46 31.15 -24.60
CA LYS A 414 12.15 32.50 -25.09
C LYS A 414 13.18 33.55 -24.65
N GLU A 415 13.60 33.49 -23.39
CA GLU A 415 14.39 34.54 -22.74
C GLU A 415 15.88 34.21 -22.70
N TYR A 416 16.24 32.93 -22.55
CA TYR A 416 17.64 32.50 -22.40
C TYR A 416 18.18 31.78 -23.65
N GLY A 417 17.35 31.57 -24.68
CA GLY A 417 17.75 30.89 -25.91
C GLY A 417 18.10 29.41 -25.71
N ALA A 418 17.53 28.78 -24.69
CA ALA A 418 17.77 27.37 -24.38
C ALA A 418 17.25 26.45 -25.50
N ASP A 419 17.94 25.32 -25.74
CA ASP A 419 17.52 24.35 -26.75
C ASP A 419 16.17 23.72 -26.39
N PRO A 420 15.10 23.93 -27.20
CA PRO A 420 13.80 23.34 -26.95
C PRO A 420 13.82 21.81 -26.92
N GLY A 421 14.68 21.18 -27.73
CA GLY A 421 14.80 19.73 -27.81
C GLY A 421 15.33 19.16 -26.51
N PHE A 422 16.47 19.66 -26.05
CA PHE A 422 17.06 19.26 -24.78
C PHE A 422 16.12 19.48 -23.59
N LEU A 423 15.50 20.66 -23.47
CA LEU A 423 14.56 20.96 -22.39
C LEU A 423 13.33 20.05 -22.41
N GLN A 424 12.82 19.70 -23.59
CA GLN A 424 11.72 18.74 -23.70
C GLN A 424 12.14 17.31 -23.37
N ASP A 425 13.40 16.95 -23.63
CA ASP A 425 13.90 15.60 -23.34
C ASP A 425 14.11 15.37 -21.84
N ILE A 426 14.60 16.37 -21.09
CA ILE A 426 14.88 16.26 -19.64
C ILE A 426 13.74 16.73 -18.73
N GLY A 427 12.80 17.53 -19.24
CA GLY A 427 11.71 18.10 -18.45
C GLY A 427 10.63 17.06 -18.15
N MET A 428 10.74 16.41 -16.99
CA MET A 428 9.88 15.33 -16.51
C MET A 428 8.46 15.79 -16.13
N GLU A 429 7.69 16.24 -17.12
CA GLU A 429 6.27 16.59 -17.03
C GLU A 429 5.48 16.12 -18.24
N VAL A 430 4.20 15.81 -18.04
CA VAL A 430 3.20 15.63 -19.10
C VAL A 430 1.91 16.33 -18.68
N LYS A 431 1.24 16.99 -19.64
CA LYS A 431 0.02 17.80 -19.39
C LYS A 431 0.18 18.89 -18.32
N GLY A 432 1.40 19.28 -17.97
CA GLY A 432 1.68 20.35 -17.02
C GLY A 432 1.77 19.87 -15.59
N LEU A 433 1.79 18.56 -15.36
CA LEU A 433 2.05 17.95 -14.06
C LEU A 433 3.38 17.17 -14.15
N GLU A 434 4.21 17.35 -13.12
CA GLU A 434 5.47 16.65 -12.94
C GLU A 434 5.27 15.15 -12.68
N PHE A 435 6.25 14.33 -13.09
CA PHE A 435 6.22 12.89 -12.83
C PHE A 435 6.40 12.60 -11.33
N SER A 436 5.57 11.71 -10.79
CA SER A 436 5.87 11.09 -9.49
C SER A 436 7.12 10.22 -9.53
N GLU A 437 7.66 9.90 -8.36
CA GLU A 437 9.05 9.51 -8.17
C GLU A 437 9.33 8.04 -8.51
N TYR A 438 9.16 7.65 -9.78
CA TYR A 438 9.55 6.34 -10.29
C TYR A 438 10.21 6.43 -11.67
N VAL A 439 11.35 5.75 -11.84
CA VAL A 439 12.01 5.64 -13.16
C VAL A 439 11.27 4.66 -14.04
N THR A 440 10.85 5.12 -15.23
CA THR A 440 9.98 4.34 -16.13
C THR A 440 10.64 3.83 -17.38
N LYS A 441 11.94 4.13 -17.60
CA LYS A 441 12.70 3.85 -18.83
C LYS A 441 12.53 2.43 -19.38
N GLU A 442 12.32 1.44 -18.51
CA GLU A 442 12.26 0.02 -18.91
C GLU A 442 10.86 -0.62 -18.80
N THR A 443 9.81 0.14 -18.49
CA THR A 443 8.44 -0.38 -18.37
C THR A 443 7.49 0.36 -19.31
N LEU A 444 7.14 -0.30 -20.41
CA LEU A 444 6.21 0.21 -21.40
C LEU A 444 4.81 0.49 -20.80
N ALA A 445 4.36 -0.37 -19.88
CA ALA A 445 3.07 -0.18 -19.22
C ALA A 445 3.08 1.08 -18.34
N GLN A 446 4.12 1.30 -17.52
CA GLN A 446 4.17 2.50 -16.68
C GLN A 446 4.37 3.77 -17.51
N GLN A 447 5.20 3.73 -18.55
CA GLN A 447 5.40 4.87 -19.46
C GLN A 447 4.07 5.35 -20.03
N ALA A 448 3.28 4.44 -20.59
CA ALA A 448 1.96 4.75 -21.11
C ALA A 448 0.98 5.13 -19.99
N GLY A 449 1.04 4.45 -18.84
CA GLY A 449 0.22 4.74 -17.66
C GLY A 449 0.36 6.19 -17.19
N TYR A 450 1.58 6.70 -17.11
CA TYR A 450 1.84 8.10 -16.77
C TYR A 450 1.44 9.07 -17.88
N ALA A 451 1.92 8.85 -19.09
CA ALA A 451 1.73 9.83 -20.15
C ALA A 451 0.27 9.91 -20.59
N MET A 452 -0.50 8.81 -20.54
CA MET A 452 -1.93 8.78 -20.88
C MET A 452 -2.85 9.20 -19.72
N ALA A 453 -2.35 9.25 -18.48
CA ALA A 453 -3.15 9.59 -17.32
C ALA A 453 -3.88 10.92 -17.54
N ILE A 454 -5.14 10.97 -17.13
CA ILE A 454 -6.03 12.11 -17.42
C ILE A 454 -5.56 13.35 -16.67
N LYS A 455 -5.09 13.16 -15.43
CA LYS A 455 -4.63 14.23 -14.54
C LYS A 455 -3.17 14.63 -14.76
N GLY A 456 -2.45 13.93 -15.66
CA GLY A 456 -1.00 14.01 -15.79
C GLY A 456 -0.27 12.84 -15.11
N PRO A 457 1.07 12.79 -15.15
CA PRO A 457 1.88 11.63 -14.81
C PRO A 457 1.96 11.34 -13.30
N GLN A 458 0.87 10.78 -12.77
CA GLN A 458 0.75 10.35 -11.37
C GLN A 458 0.56 8.83 -11.26
N HIS A 459 1.26 8.19 -10.32
CA HIS A 459 1.31 6.72 -10.20
C HIS A 459 0.03 6.13 -9.62
N ASP A 460 -0.78 6.98 -8.99
CA ASP A 460 -2.07 6.60 -8.44
C ASP A 460 -3.13 6.26 -9.53
N GLU A 461 -2.94 6.61 -10.80
CA GLU A 461 -3.76 6.05 -11.89
C GLU A 461 -3.21 4.70 -12.39
N SER A 462 -1.89 4.56 -12.47
CA SER A 462 -1.23 3.35 -12.96
C SER A 462 0.05 3.11 -12.18
N TRP A 463 0.07 2.04 -11.39
CA TRP A 463 1.28 1.55 -10.74
C TRP A 463 1.55 0.12 -11.24
N LEU A 464 2.16 0.04 -12.42
CA LEU A 464 2.30 -1.19 -13.21
C LEU A 464 3.77 -1.66 -13.34
N ILE A 465 4.69 -0.96 -12.68
CA ILE A 465 6.13 -1.22 -12.80
C ILE A 465 6.46 -2.67 -12.40
N PHE A 466 5.94 -3.14 -11.27
CA PHE A 466 6.21 -4.49 -10.79
C PHE A 466 5.64 -5.55 -11.71
N ILE A 467 4.40 -5.40 -12.17
CA ILE A 467 3.75 -6.40 -13.02
C ILE A 467 4.39 -6.47 -14.40
N ASP A 468 4.89 -5.34 -14.94
CA ASP A 468 5.49 -5.27 -16.27
C ASP A 468 6.97 -5.63 -16.27
N LEU A 469 7.78 -4.93 -15.46
CA LEU A 469 9.24 -5.05 -15.51
C LEU A 469 9.76 -6.11 -14.54
N VAL A 470 9.33 -6.09 -13.28
CA VAL A 470 9.93 -6.92 -12.22
C VAL A 470 9.47 -8.36 -12.34
N ASN A 471 8.17 -8.56 -12.50
CA ASN A 471 7.55 -9.88 -12.54
C ASN A 471 7.28 -10.38 -13.97
N ASN A 472 7.36 -9.50 -14.98
CA ASN A 472 7.10 -9.80 -16.40
C ASN A 472 5.79 -10.58 -16.63
N GLN A 473 4.72 -10.14 -15.96
CA GLN A 473 3.40 -10.79 -15.99
C GLN A 473 2.57 -10.37 -17.21
N ILE A 474 2.85 -9.22 -17.82
CA ILE A 474 2.10 -8.67 -18.95
C ILE A 474 2.99 -8.49 -20.20
N PRO A 475 3.52 -9.55 -20.81
CA PRO A 475 4.58 -9.46 -21.80
C PRO A 475 4.13 -8.83 -23.14
N SER A 476 2.89 -9.07 -23.59
CA SER A 476 2.40 -8.58 -24.89
C SER A 476 1.86 -7.14 -24.83
N PHE A 477 1.67 -6.51 -25.99
CA PHE A 477 1.03 -5.19 -26.08
C PHE A 477 -0.45 -5.25 -25.66
N GLU A 478 -1.11 -6.36 -25.97
CA GLU A 478 -2.49 -6.63 -25.60
C GLU A 478 -2.63 -6.79 -24.07
N ASP A 479 -1.71 -7.53 -23.43
CA ASP A 479 -1.69 -7.66 -21.96
C ASP A 479 -1.46 -6.29 -21.30
N LYS A 480 -0.52 -5.51 -21.83
CA LYS A 480 -0.26 -4.14 -21.35
C LYS A 480 -1.48 -3.24 -21.54
N ALA A 481 -2.16 -3.33 -22.68
CA ALA A 481 -3.38 -2.57 -22.95
C ALA A 481 -4.53 -2.96 -22.01
N GLU A 482 -4.65 -4.24 -21.66
CA GLU A 482 -5.63 -4.70 -20.67
C GLU A 482 -5.30 -4.16 -19.27
N ALA A 483 -4.04 -4.23 -18.85
CA ALA A 483 -3.60 -3.65 -17.57
C ALA A 483 -3.85 -2.13 -17.52
N LEU A 484 -3.52 -1.42 -18.60
CA LEU A 484 -3.79 0.01 -18.79
C LEU A 484 -5.28 0.34 -18.91
N TYR A 485 -6.16 -0.63 -19.08
CA TYR A 485 -7.61 -0.46 -18.99
C TYR A 485 -8.10 -0.75 -17.56
N TYR A 486 -7.77 -1.92 -17.02
CA TYR A 486 -8.27 -2.39 -15.74
C TYR A 486 -7.82 -1.53 -14.55
N PHE A 487 -6.52 -1.38 -14.36
CA PHE A 487 -5.96 -0.78 -13.14
C PHE A 487 -6.35 0.69 -12.96
N PRO A 488 -6.30 1.55 -14.00
CA PRO A 488 -6.78 2.93 -13.86
C PRO A 488 -8.27 3.03 -13.55
N LEU A 489 -9.09 2.15 -14.11
CA LEU A 489 -10.53 2.15 -13.83
C LEU A 489 -10.83 1.66 -12.42
N PHE A 490 -10.14 0.62 -11.95
CA PHE A 490 -10.30 0.17 -10.58
C PHE A 490 -9.79 1.20 -9.58
N ARG A 491 -8.62 1.79 -9.80
CA ARG A 491 -8.09 2.88 -8.96
C ARG A 491 -8.97 4.13 -8.99
N THR A 492 -9.60 4.45 -10.12
CA THR A 492 -10.64 5.48 -10.19
C THR A 492 -11.84 5.15 -9.31
N TRP A 493 -12.25 3.87 -9.27
CA TRP A 493 -13.41 3.41 -8.49
C TRP A 493 -13.25 3.68 -7.00
N PHE A 494 -12.05 3.48 -6.44
CA PHE A 494 -11.75 3.86 -5.06
C PHE A 494 -12.04 5.34 -4.80
N GLY A 495 -11.68 6.22 -5.73
CA GLY A 495 -11.96 7.66 -5.63
C GLY A 495 -13.45 7.99 -5.66
N LEU A 496 -14.23 7.24 -6.45
CA LEU A 496 -15.70 7.40 -6.49
C LEU A 496 -16.39 7.02 -5.19
N LEU A 497 -15.80 6.11 -4.40
CA LEU A 497 -16.35 5.62 -3.15
C LEU A 497 -15.67 6.18 -1.89
N GLY A 498 -14.64 7.01 -2.03
CA GLY A 498 -13.88 7.53 -0.90
C GLY A 498 -13.09 6.46 -0.14
N LEU A 499 -12.54 5.47 -0.85
CA LEU A 499 -11.82 4.34 -0.27
C LEU A 499 -10.31 4.46 -0.47
N CYS A 500 -9.53 3.97 0.50
CA CYS A 500 -8.07 3.87 0.38
C CYS A 500 -7.66 2.66 -0.48
N LYS A 501 -6.65 2.86 -1.33
CA LYS A 501 -6.12 1.85 -2.26
C LYS A 501 -5.07 0.94 -1.65
N ILE A 502 -4.37 1.41 -0.62
CA ILE A 502 -3.28 0.65 0.04
C ILE A 502 -3.82 -0.61 0.71
N VAL A 503 -5.04 -0.55 1.25
CA VAL A 503 -5.75 -1.70 1.85
C VAL A 503 -5.99 -2.81 0.82
N TRP A 504 -6.04 -2.48 -0.48
CA TRP A 504 -6.25 -3.47 -1.52
C TRP A 504 -4.98 -4.24 -1.87
N ASN A 505 -3.85 -3.57 -2.10
CA ASN A 505 -2.71 -4.22 -2.76
C ASN A 505 -1.41 -4.34 -1.98
N ASP A 506 -1.20 -3.55 -0.93
CA ASP A 506 0.08 -3.57 -0.23
C ASP A 506 0.26 -4.85 0.58
N ILE A 507 -0.83 -5.38 1.16
CA ILE A 507 -0.81 -6.68 1.81
C ILE A 507 -1.68 -7.63 0.99
N ALA A 508 -1.11 -8.75 0.56
CA ALA A 508 -1.84 -9.79 -0.15
C ALA A 508 -2.20 -10.96 0.77
N PRO A 509 -3.33 -11.65 0.54
CA PRO A 509 -3.63 -12.90 1.23
C PRO A 509 -2.56 -13.97 0.98
N ASP A 510 -2.23 -14.78 2.01
CA ASP A 510 -1.22 -15.86 1.92
C ASP A 510 -1.46 -16.84 0.78
N ASP A 511 -2.72 -17.05 0.40
CA ASP A 511 -3.12 -17.99 -0.63
C ASP A 511 -3.35 -17.34 -1.99
N ASN A 512 -3.00 -16.05 -2.17
CA ASN A 512 -3.20 -15.33 -3.43
C ASN A 512 -2.45 -15.98 -4.61
N SER A 513 -1.38 -16.73 -4.33
CA SER A 513 -0.68 -17.54 -5.34
C SER A 513 -1.51 -18.69 -5.92
N LYS A 514 -2.73 -18.93 -5.44
CA LYS A 514 -3.70 -19.88 -6.03
C LYS A 514 -4.20 -19.43 -7.40
N TYR A 515 -4.13 -18.12 -7.69
CA TYR A 515 -4.52 -17.56 -8.98
C TYR A 515 -3.34 -17.55 -9.97
N PRO A 516 -3.60 -17.60 -11.29
CA PRO A 516 -2.57 -17.36 -12.30
C PRO A 516 -1.90 -15.99 -12.08
N PRO A 517 -0.60 -15.81 -12.41
CA PRO A 517 0.16 -14.61 -12.05
C PRO A 517 -0.50 -13.27 -12.43
N GLN A 518 -1.07 -13.18 -13.64
CA GLN A 518 -1.77 -11.97 -14.11
C GLN A 518 -3.02 -11.64 -13.29
N GLU A 519 -3.77 -12.66 -12.88
CA GLU A 519 -4.99 -12.50 -12.09
C GLU A 519 -4.66 -12.27 -10.60
N ALA A 520 -3.62 -12.94 -10.09
CA ALA A 520 -3.09 -12.74 -8.74
C ALA A 520 -2.66 -11.28 -8.52
N ALA A 521 -2.17 -10.59 -9.56
CA ALA A 521 -1.80 -9.18 -9.50
C ALA A 521 -3.00 -8.23 -9.24
N LYS A 522 -4.24 -8.70 -9.46
CA LYS A 522 -5.46 -7.95 -9.09
C LYS A 522 -5.90 -8.18 -7.65
N ILE A 523 -5.35 -9.19 -6.97
CA ILE A 523 -5.73 -9.64 -5.62
C ILE A 523 -7.25 -9.88 -5.55
N PRO A 524 -7.76 -10.90 -6.27
CA PRO A 524 -9.19 -11.07 -6.53
C PRO A 524 -10.06 -11.12 -5.28
N GLU A 525 -9.53 -11.67 -4.19
CA GLU A 525 -10.24 -11.78 -2.93
C GLU A 525 -10.50 -10.41 -2.27
N HIS A 526 -9.52 -9.50 -2.30
CA HIS A 526 -9.72 -8.14 -1.81
C HIS A 526 -10.70 -7.38 -2.68
N VAL A 527 -10.61 -7.53 -4.01
CA VAL A 527 -11.57 -6.95 -4.95
C VAL A 527 -12.99 -7.42 -4.63
N GLU A 528 -13.19 -8.71 -4.36
CA GLU A 528 -14.49 -9.25 -3.94
C GLU A 528 -14.95 -8.64 -2.61
N ASN A 529 -14.06 -8.48 -1.63
CA ASN A 529 -14.41 -7.84 -0.34
C ASN A 529 -14.93 -6.41 -0.54
N TYR A 530 -14.37 -5.64 -1.47
CA TYR A 530 -14.88 -4.31 -1.81
C TYR A 530 -16.26 -4.35 -2.48
N TRP A 531 -16.51 -5.34 -3.33
CA TRP A 531 -17.86 -5.53 -3.87
C TRP A 531 -18.84 -5.82 -2.75
N LYS A 532 -18.51 -6.72 -1.81
CA LYS A 532 -19.38 -7.03 -0.67
C LYS A 532 -19.60 -5.86 0.27
N TYR A 533 -18.61 -4.98 0.43
CA TYR A 533 -18.79 -3.69 1.08
C TYR A 533 -19.85 -2.83 0.36
N PHE A 534 -19.72 -2.66 -0.96
CA PHE A 534 -20.70 -1.90 -1.76
C PHE A 534 -22.10 -2.51 -1.69
N GLU A 535 -22.22 -3.84 -1.83
CA GLU A 535 -23.49 -4.57 -1.70
C GLU A 535 -24.12 -4.37 -0.33
N GLY A 536 -23.32 -4.44 0.73
CA GLY A 536 -23.78 -4.27 2.09
C GLY A 536 -24.24 -2.85 2.39
N MET A 537 -23.59 -1.85 1.78
CA MET A 537 -23.96 -0.45 1.95
C MET A 537 -25.24 -0.10 1.18
N THR A 538 -25.31 -0.50 -0.09
CA THR A 538 -26.32 -0.01 -1.04
C THR A 538 -27.47 -0.98 -1.31
N GLY A 539 -27.29 -2.27 -1.00
CA GLY A 539 -28.18 -3.36 -1.42
C GLY A 539 -27.99 -3.80 -2.88
N GLU A 540 -27.17 -3.10 -3.67
CA GLU A 540 -26.96 -3.36 -5.09
C GLU A 540 -25.78 -4.32 -5.32
N LYS A 541 -26.02 -5.39 -6.07
CA LYS A 541 -25.00 -6.39 -6.41
C LYS A 541 -23.95 -5.83 -7.35
N LEU A 542 -22.68 -6.05 -7.03
CA LEU A 542 -21.54 -5.61 -7.82
C LEU A 542 -20.70 -6.80 -8.30
N ASP A 543 -20.15 -6.67 -9.50
CA ASP A 543 -19.21 -7.58 -10.12
C ASP A 543 -18.15 -6.75 -10.87
N GLU A 544 -17.10 -7.39 -11.38
CA GLU A 544 -16.01 -6.70 -12.09
C GLU A 544 -16.53 -5.83 -13.23
N GLY A 545 -17.44 -6.36 -14.06
CA GLY A 545 -17.97 -5.64 -15.22
C GLY A 545 -18.78 -4.40 -14.83
N LYS A 546 -19.63 -4.50 -13.80
CA LYS A 546 -20.40 -3.37 -13.28
C LYS A 546 -19.51 -2.33 -12.60
N MET A 547 -18.55 -2.77 -11.80
CA MET A 547 -17.57 -1.91 -11.14
C MET A 547 -16.78 -1.11 -12.19
N LEU A 548 -16.20 -1.81 -13.18
CA LEU A 548 -15.46 -1.16 -14.26
C LEU A 548 -16.36 -0.22 -15.06
N ARG A 549 -17.61 -0.58 -15.34
CA ARG A 549 -18.57 0.30 -16.04
C ARG A 549 -18.92 1.56 -15.25
N GLN A 550 -18.93 1.53 -13.92
CA GLN A 550 -19.09 2.75 -13.12
C GLN A 550 -17.92 3.71 -13.34
N SER A 551 -16.69 3.21 -13.23
CA SER A 551 -15.48 4.01 -13.44
C SER A 551 -15.27 4.43 -14.88
N GLU A 552 -15.55 3.56 -15.85
CA GLU A 552 -15.31 3.81 -17.27
C GLU A 552 -16.13 4.99 -17.78
N ARG A 553 -17.36 5.17 -17.28
CA ARG A 553 -18.19 6.36 -17.55
C ARG A 553 -17.51 7.64 -17.10
N VAL A 554 -17.03 7.68 -15.85
CA VAL A 554 -16.38 8.86 -15.28
C VAL A 554 -15.05 9.14 -15.99
N PHE A 555 -14.25 8.11 -16.22
CA PHE A 555 -12.95 8.22 -16.88
C PHE A 555 -13.09 8.76 -18.31
N ASN A 556 -14.06 8.25 -19.09
CA ASN A 556 -14.28 8.75 -20.46
C ASN A 556 -14.86 10.17 -20.46
N LEU A 557 -15.75 10.51 -19.52
CA LEU A 557 -16.23 11.88 -19.38
C LEU A 557 -15.09 12.85 -19.10
N GLN A 558 -14.20 12.52 -18.15
CA GLN A 558 -13.01 13.32 -17.86
C GLN A 558 -12.10 13.42 -19.09
N ARG A 559 -11.92 12.35 -19.87
CA ARG A 559 -11.13 12.40 -21.11
C ARG A 559 -11.74 13.33 -22.16
N VAL A 560 -13.07 13.33 -22.32
CA VAL A 560 -13.78 14.29 -23.20
C VAL A 560 -13.56 15.72 -22.71
N MET A 561 -13.63 15.96 -21.40
CA MET A 561 -13.34 17.28 -20.83
C MET A 561 -11.88 17.70 -21.10
N SER A 562 -10.90 16.83 -20.89
CA SER A 562 -9.49 17.13 -21.21
C SER A 562 -9.31 17.46 -22.70
N TYR A 563 -9.98 16.73 -23.59
CA TYR A 563 -9.98 17.03 -25.02
C TYR A 563 -10.59 18.41 -25.32
N TYR A 564 -11.73 18.71 -24.72
CA TYR A 564 -12.42 20.00 -24.88
C TYR A 564 -11.56 21.17 -24.41
N LEU A 565 -10.82 20.99 -23.32
CA LEU A 565 -9.84 21.95 -22.77
C LEU A 565 -8.53 22.04 -23.58
N GLY A 566 -8.33 21.17 -24.57
CA GLY A 566 -7.18 21.21 -25.47
C GLY A 566 -6.00 20.29 -25.12
N TYR A 567 -6.15 19.40 -24.12
CA TYR A 567 -5.09 18.53 -23.58
C TYR A 567 -5.43 17.03 -23.59
N GLY A 568 -6.35 16.61 -24.47
CA GLY A 568 -6.83 15.22 -24.57
C GLY A 568 -6.53 14.53 -25.90
N ARG A 569 -5.50 14.98 -26.63
CA ARG A 569 -5.08 14.37 -27.91
C ARG A 569 -3.80 13.54 -27.73
N ARG A 570 -3.48 12.72 -28.72
CA ARG A 570 -2.26 11.89 -28.74
C ARG A 570 -0.99 12.68 -28.47
N LYS A 571 -0.86 13.89 -29.04
CA LYS A 571 0.29 14.78 -28.80
C LYS A 571 0.49 15.14 -27.33
N ASP A 572 -0.58 15.11 -26.53
CA ASP A 572 -0.59 15.43 -25.11
C ASP A 572 -0.30 14.18 -24.24
N ASP A 573 -0.28 13.00 -24.86
CA ASP A 573 0.10 11.72 -24.25
C ASP A 573 1.52 11.30 -24.67
N ILE A 574 2.38 12.23 -25.08
CA ILE A 574 3.78 11.93 -25.43
C ILE A 574 4.70 12.27 -24.25
N PRO A 575 5.45 11.29 -23.71
CA PRO A 575 6.37 11.53 -22.62
C PRO A 575 7.67 12.24 -23.08
N PRO A 576 8.38 12.92 -22.17
CA PRO A 576 9.77 13.33 -22.41
C PRO A 576 10.65 12.10 -22.66
N LEU A 577 11.73 12.27 -23.43
CA LEU A 577 12.64 11.16 -23.76
C LEU A 577 13.20 10.50 -22.49
N ARG A 578 13.50 11.29 -21.44
CA ARG A 578 14.00 10.81 -20.14
C ARG A 578 13.09 9.76 -19.48
N ALA A 579 11.78 9.78 -19.72
CA ALA A 579 10.87 8.77 -19.19
C ALA A 579 10.92 7.44 -19.96
N ILE A 580 11.33 7.44 -21.24
CA ILE A 580 11.34 6.24 -22.08
C ILE A 580 12.74 5.74 -22.45
N GLY A 581 13.80 6.50 -22.15
CA GLY A 581 15.17 6.13 -22.46
C GLY A 581 16.22 7.13 -21.95
N PRO A 582 17.52 6.89 -22.24
CA PRO A 582 18.60 7.82 -21.89
C PRO A 582 18.59 9.05 -22.80
N VAL A 583 18.80 10.24 -22.24
CA VAL A 583 18.89 11.51 -22.99
C VAL A 583 20.35 11.87 -23.28
N THR A 584 21.21 11.71 -22.28
CA THR A 584 22.61 12.16 -22.33
C THR A 584 23.58 11.00 -22.51
N GLU A 585 24.83 11.32 -22.89
CA GLU A 585 25.92 10.34 -22.96
C GLU A 585 26.22 9.74 -21.57
N GLU A 586 26.14 10.56 -20.52
CA GLU A 586 26.32 10.15 -19.12
C GLU A 586 25.32 9.05 -18.72
N GLU A 587 24.04 9.26 -19.01
CA GLU A 587 22.99 8.26 -18.74
C GLU A 587 23.21 6.97 -19.54
N TYR A 588 23.58 7.10 -20.82
CA TYR A 588 23.86 5.94 -21.65
C TYR A 588 24.99 5.09 -21.06
N LEU A 589 26.11 5.74 -20.70
CA LEU A 589 27.28 5.08 -20.14
C LEU A 589 26.98 4.44 -18.78
N SER A 590 26.12 5.05 -17.97
CA SER A 590 25.72 4.48 -16.67
C SER A 590 25.09 3.08 -16.76
N ARG A 591 24.53 2.72 -17.92
CA ARG A 591 23.92 1.39 -18.17
C ARG A 591 24.30 0.84 -19.53
N GLN A 592 25.52 1.10 -19.99
CA GLN A 592 25.96 0.77 -21.34
C GLN A 592 25.68 -0.69 -21.71
N GLU A 593 26.04 -1.65 -20.86
CA GLU A 593 25.85 -3.08 -21.14
C GLU A 593 24.38 -3.43 -21.44
N ARG A 594 23.44 -2.81 -20.70
CA ARG A 594 22.00 -3.01 -20.90
C ARG A 594 21.55 -2.44 -22.24
N TYR A 595 21.97 -1.23 -22.56
CA TYR A 595 21.59 -0.54 -23.80
C TYR A 595 22.22 -1.18 -25.04
N ASP A 596 23.49 -1.58 -24.97
CA ASP A 596 24.17 -2.34 -26.01
C ASP A 596 23.47 -3.70 -26.23
N LYS A 597 23.08 -4.41 -25.16
CA LYS A 597 22.31 -5.65 -25.26
C LYS A 597 20.94 -5.45 -25.91
N GLN A 598 20.19 -4.43 -25.50
CA GLN A 598 18.90 -4.11 -26.12
C GLN A 598 19.04 -3.82 -27.62
N MET A 599 20.09 -3.09 -28.00
CA MET A 599 20.37 -2.79 -29.40
C MET A 599 20.60 -4.07 -30.23
N LYS A 600 21.38 -5.01 -29.70
CA LYS A 600 21.62 -6.32 -30.34
C LYS A 600 20.35 -7.17 -30.38
N ASP A 601 19.71 -7.39 -29.23
CA ASP A 601 18.69 -8.42 -29.06
C ASP A 601 17.30 -7.97 -29.56
N GLN A 602 16.95 -6.69 -29.43
CA GLN A 602 15.61 -6.17 -29.73
C GLN A 602 15.57 -5.31 -31.00
N ILE A 603 16.66 -4.60 -31.32
CA ILE A 603 16.73 -3.73 -32.50
C ILE A 603 17.39 -4.46 -33.68
N GLY A 604 18.26 -5.44 -33.40
CA GLY A 604 19.03 -6.16 -34.43
C GLY A 604 20.19 -5.34 -34.99
N VAL A 605 20.70 -4.37 -34.21
CA VAL A 605 21.81 -3.50 -34.61
C VAL A 605 23.02 -3.80 -33.72
N ASP A 606 24.20 -3.95 -34.32
CA ASP A 606 25.43 -4.07 -33.56
C ASP A 606 25.91 -2.68 -33.07
N PRO A 607 26.03 -2.45 -31.76
CA PRO A 607 26.60 -1.23 -31.22
C PRO A 607 28.12 -1.07 -31.48
N GLU A 608 28.84 -2.13 -31.83
CA GLU A 608 30.29 -2.05 -32.04
C GLU A 608 30.64 -1.07 -33.18
N GLY A 609 31.64 -0.22 -32.96
CA GLY A 609 32.09 0.79 -33.92
C GLY A 609 31.18 2.02 -34.06
N LYS A 610 30.04 2.10 -33.36
CA LYS A 610 29.16 3.28 -33.35
C LYS A 610 29.56 4.27 -32.26
N SER A 611 29.51 5.56 -32.57
CA SER A 611 29.64 6.63 -31.57
C SER A 611 28.44 6.63 -30.61
N ILE A 612 28.62 7.17 -29.40
CA ILE A 612 27.53 7.25 -28.41
C ILE A 612 26.34 8.04 -28.97
N LYS A 613 26.60 9.13 -29.70
CA LYS A 613 25.55 9.92 -30.35
C LYS A 613 24.71 9.10 -31.34
N GLU A 614 25.34 8.25 -32.16
CA GLU A 614 24.61 7.34 -33.06
C GLU A 614 23.79 6.32 -32.27
N LYS A 615 24.37 5.75 -31.21
CA LYS A 615 23.69 4.80 -30.35
C LYS A 615 22.45 5.40 -29.66
N LEU A 616 22.57 6.63 -29.15
CA LEU A 616 21.45 7.38 -28.56
C LEU A 616 20.34 7.65 -29.58
N ALA A 617 20.69 8.04 -30.81
CA ALA A 617 19.71 8.28 -31.87
C ALA A 617 18.93 6.99 -32.23
N ILE A 618 19.62 5.85 -32.36
CA ILE A 618 19.00 4.54 -32.62
C ILE A 618 18.05 4.16 -31.49
N LEU A 619 18.48 4.31 -30.23
CA LEU A 619 17.63 4.02 -29.08
C LEU A 619 16.42 4.94 -29.01
N ARG A 620 16.59 6.24 -29.24
CA ARG A 620 15.48 7.20 -29.25
C ARG A 620 14.38 6.77 -30.22
N GLU A 621 14.74 6.43 -31.46
CA GLU A 621 13.78 5.95 -32.47
C GLU A 621 13.08 4.68 -32.00
N PHE A 622 13.84 3.71 -31.49
CA PHE A 622 13.30 2.46 -30.97
C PHE A 622 12.30 2.69 -29.82
N ARG A 623 12.65 3.52 -28.83
CA ARG A 623 11.81 3.77 -27.65
C ARG A 623 10.49 4.43 -28.03
N TYR A 624 10.51 5.45 -28.89
CA TYR A 624 9.27 6.06 -29.38
C TYR A 624 8.44 5.09 -30.23
N ARG A 625 9.07 4.23 -31.04
CA ARG A 625 8.34 3.22 -31.81
C ARG A 625 7.58 2.25 -30.91
N GLU A 626 8.25 1.67 -29.92
CA GLU A 626 7.62 0.71 -28.99
C GLU A 626 6.56 1.39 -28.11
N TYR A 627 6.82 2.61 -27.63
CA TYR A 627 5.84 3.42 -26.91
C TYR A 627 4.55 3.63 -27.72
N ASN A 628 4.67 4.03 -29.00
CA ASN A 628 3.52 4.25 -29.86
C ASN A 628 2.70 2.96 -30.11
N ARG A 629 3.34 1.78 -30.12
CA ARG A 629 2.63 0.49 -30.25
C ARG A 629 1.78 0.17 -29.03
N VAL A 630 2.28 0.44 -27.83
CA VAL A 630 1.51 0.29 -26.59
C VAL A 630 0.34 1.27 -26.58
N LEU A 631 0.60 2.53 -26.96
CA LEU A 631 -0.42 3.58 -27.02
C LEU A 631 -1.56 3.20 -27.98
N ASP A 632 -1.23 2.66 -29.15
CA ASP A 632 -2.21 2.17 -30.12
C ASP A 632 -3.05 1.01 -29.59
N ALA A 633 -2.41 0.07 -28.88
CA ALA A 633 -3.11 -1.06 -28.25
C ALA A 633 -4.05 -0.56 -27.13
N ALA A 634 -3.58 0.36 -26.27
CA ALA A 634 -4.34 0.92 -25.18
C ALA A 634 -5.53 1.76 -25.66
N TYR A 635 -5.36 2.63 -26.66
CA TYR A 635 -6.47 3.40 -27.26
C TYR A 635 -7.53 2.48 -27.86
N ARG A 636 -7.10 1.45 -28.61
CA ARG A 636 -8.03 0.47 -29.17
C ARG A 636 -8.82 -0.24 -28.07
N ARG A 637 -8.13 -0.67 -27.00
CA ARG A 637 -8.77 -1.35 -25.87
C ARG A 637 -9.78 -0.48 -25.13
N ARG A 638 -9.52 0.83 -25.06
CA ARG A 638 -10.40 1.84 -24.45
C ARG A 638 -11.55 2.30 -25.37
N GLY A 639 -11.59 1.85 -26.63
CA GLY A 639 -12.58 2.32 -27.60
C GLY A 639 -12.36 3.77 -28.01
N TRP A 640 -11.11 4.22 -28.06
CA TRP A 640 -10.71 5.56 -28.48
C TRP A 640 -10.21 5.55 -29.92
N SER A 641 -10.25 6.72 -30.57
CA SER A 641 -9.61 6.95 -31.86
C SER A 641 -8.08 6.90 -31.75
N LYS A 642 -7.37 6.85 -32.89
CA LYS A 642 -5.90 6.92 -32.93
C LYS A 642 -5.33 8.22 -32.34
N GLU A 643 -6.15 9.26 -32.29
CA GLU A 643 -5.83 10.55 -31.67
C GLU A 643 -6.08 10.56 -30.15
N GLY A 644 -6.46 9.42 -29.54
CA GLY A 644 -6.67 9.30 -28.10
C GLY A 644 -7.99 9.92 -27.63
N ILE A 645 -8.99 10.03 -28.51
CA ILE A 645 -10.29 10.65 -28.21
C ILE A 645 -11.37 9.57 -28.14
N PRO A 646 -12.20 9.50 -27.08
CA PRO A 646 -13.34 8.58 -27.02
C PRO A 646 -14.23 8.68 -28.25
N THR A 647 -14.65 7.54 -28.81
CA THR A 647 -15.56 7.54 -29.98
C THR A 647 -17.01 7.75 -29.55
N SER A 648 -17.85 8.28 -30.44
CA SER A 648 -19.28 8.43 -30.17
C SER A 648 -19.96 7.09 -29.85
N ASP A 649 -19.53 6.01 -30.51
CA ASP A 649 -20.01 4.65 -30.21
C ASP A 649 -19.65 4.23 -28.78
N LYS A 650 -18.43 4.53 -28.31
CA LYS A 650 -18.01 4.28 -26.93
C LYS A 650 -18.82 5.12 -25.94
N LEU A 651 -19.08 6.39 -26.23
CA LEU A 651 -19.93 7.22 -25.35
C LEU A 651 -21.36 6.69 -25.25
N LYS A 652 -21.93 6.23 -26.37
CA LYS A 652 -23.25 5.59 -26.42
C LYS A 652 -23.29 4.26 -25.67
N GLU A 653 -22.25 3.44 -25.81
CA GLU A 653 -22.07 2.20 -25.05
C GLU A 653 -22.08 2.44 -23.53
N LEU A 654 -21.53 3.58 -23.11
CA LEU A 654 -21.43 4.00 -21.71
C LEU A 654 -22.65 4.79 -21.22
N GLY A 655 -23.60 5.14 -22.08
CA GLY A 655 -24.77 5.94 -21.74
C GLY A 655 -24.42 7.36 -21.29
N ILE A 656 -23.34 7.93 -21.83
CA ILE A 656 -22.88 9.29 -21.56
C ILE A 656 -22.85 10.16 -22.83
N ASP A 657 -23.55 9.73 -23.88
CA ASP A 657 -23.74 10.41 -25.17
C ASP A 657 -24.77 11.56 -25.07
N LEU A 658 -24.76 12.29 -23.96
CA LEU A 658 -25.60 13.48 -23.78
C LEU A 658 -25.27 14.51 -24.89
N PRO A 659 -26.26 15.23 -25.43
CA PRO A 659 -26.03 16.22 -26.49
C PRO A 659 -24.90 17.21 -26.18
N GLU A 660 -24.76 17.61 -24.91
CA GLU A 660 -23.72 18.51 -24.42
C GLU A 660 -22.32 17.88 -24.51
N VAL A 661 -22.19 16.58 -24.19
CA VAL A 661 -20.93 15.84 -24.26
C VAL A 661 -20.54 15.60 -25.73
N LEU A 662 -21.50 15.29 -26.60
CA LEU A 662 -21.25 15.16 -28.03
C LEU A 662 -20.83 16.49 -28.66
N ALA A 663 -21.46 17.61 -28.27
CA ALA A 663 -21.09 18.94 -28.72
C ALA A 663 -19.65 19.34 -28.30
N MET A 664 -19.16 18.83 -27.16
CA MET A 664 -17.75 19.00 -26.77
C MET A 664 -16.78 18.30 -27.74
N LEU A 665 -17.14 17.11 -28.23
CA LEU A 665 -16.32 16.38 -29.22
C LEU A 665 -16.31 17.07 -30.59
N GLU A 666 -17.44 17.61 -31.02
CA GLU A 666 -17.60 18.32 -32.30
C GLU A 666 -16.96 19.71 -32.30
N GLY A 667 -16.57 20.23 -31.13
CA GLY A 667 -16.01 21.58 -30.99
C GLY A 667 -17.04 22.70 -31.23
N THR A 668 -18.33 22.36 -31.21
CA THR A 668 -19.47 23.27 -31.42
C THR A 668 -19.97 23.88 -30.11
N GLY A 669 -19.59 23.34 -28.95
CA GLY A 669 -19.85 23.92 -27.64
C GLY A 669 -19.07 25.22 -27.41
N SER A 670 -19.75 26.28 -26.97
CA SER A 670 -19.15 27.59 -26.66
C SER A 670 -17.97 27.46 -25.70
N ARG A 671 -16.74 27.76 -26.15
CA ARG A 671 -15.51 27.85 -25.32
C ARG A 671 -15.55 29.08 -24.41
N LYS A 672 -16.60 29.24 -23.61
CA LYS A 672 -16.63 30.20 -22.51
C LYS A 672 -16.20 29.46 -21.25
N LEU A 673 -14.90 29.53 -20.96
CA LEU A 673 -14.37 29.36 -19.62
C LEU A 673 -14.13 30.73 -19.02
#